data_AF-A0A7Z0GJQ5-F1
#
_entry.id   AF-A0A7Z0GJQ5-F1
#
_cell.length_a   1.000
_cell.length_b   1.000
_cell.length_c   1.000
_cell.angle_alpha   90.00
_cell.angle_beta   90.00
_cell.angle_gamma   90.00
#
_symmetry.space_group_name_H-M   'P 1'
#
loop_
_entity.id
_entity.type
_entity.pdbx_description
1 polymer ?
#
loop_
_entity_poly.entity_id
_entity_poly.type
_entity_poly.pdbx_seq_one_letter_code
_entity_poly.pdbx_strand_id
1 'polypeptide(L)'
;MLADQPGYRITYWPGREPNRVLLIGFAGANSGEAERGIGHRLAARAGYDYVFVGRAASSQYQELSLEAFVEAVAPLTEGRERVVTYGAALGGYAAVYYGGAIGAKIIAASPRNPSHPLIRTRKHRDQPFYHEEISQQPVSALAPVILSDPRREEDTRFIDELIRPAYPEGTYLDFPYTGRRVLEVLRENGLADEFIAGIVEKDKVPVVELPTEGDPTYHTERGRDLVRQGRWTEAERHLTESLRLGPTRSAIVSLARVFVQKDRAEALSDLEQEARRHQSPQWVDEQFARQRAALTVSEPAEVKDGIVVDAKPRLTEFTEPQDDFGHLRYSRGYLYTSDRSVQPSVSHWQRVEFAGGTFHWDPRSGLAVARRGDVEVLVCGHVLHTGHRTTDVGEIARALVASLAESRQAFLDDLEDMFGQYVVLDRQGSTVKAQTDASGARAMFHDSDARVLGSHVNLVGMVVGAPLSRIAKWIGDTQSFDMPGRSTEYADVWFLMPNTEVTVGTGEITRVGPRPYDPLTVDEAVERMLPQLEIQRDLLLDEDRQILLSMSAGVDTRTSLAAFSGHYDTLKTFTYSKEKRPGDSTSRMLSRDGQLAGRIAERYGLDHTVFHLDEEEATPEAFRAVLEEASPRAHMRKLAWVYHRKLPHDAIHLRSQVNGIGKWHYGHLMHHAEDHNFSAERMATLTKHGRALRRTKKPRSAFRPGIEAFQEYIDSTQLRSVPNGYLISDIFQWEHRTAYWGLAHLVESDFTFDTYSLYGSRRMIQLMLQVPEAVRAQKGLFRAIIERSEPQLVKFYVNGKKWRAPDLNIPVAEFQRGDKTYARKTELQKENAVLKKKLKQAQTEVEALRGQPTPEDEDTQTP
;
A
#
# COMPACT_ATOMS: atom_id res chain seq x y z
N MET A 1 -44.93 10.52 32.51
CA MET A 1 -44.27 9.64 31.52
C MET A 1 -45.06 9.73 30.24
N LEU A 2 -44.43 9.92 29.08
CA LEU A 2 -45.12 10.02 27.78
C LEU A 2 -45.01 8.70 26.99
N ALA A 3 -43.86 8.03 27.08
CA ALA A 3 -43.66 6.70 26.51
C ALA A 3 -42.60 5.93 27.33
N ASP A 4 -42.77 4.62 27.47
CA ASP A 4 -41.81 3.72 28.12
C ASP A 4 -41.79 2.40 27.36
N GLN A 5 -40.77 2.21 26.54
CA GLN A 5 -40.57 1.04 25.67
C GLN A 5 -39.16 0.46 25.91
N PRO A 6 -38.91 -0.82 25.62
CA PRO A 6 -37.58 -1.42 25.83
C PRO A 6 -36.41 -0.66 25.18
N GLY A 7 -36.66 0.02 24.05
CA GLY A 7 -35.64 0.75 23.29
C GLY A 7 -35.47 2.23 23.66
N TYR A 8 -36.48 2.84 24.28
CA TYR A 8 -36.51 4.28 24.57
C TYR A 8 -37.53 4.64 25.66
N ARG A 9 -37.26 5.75 26.35
CA ARG A 9 -38.15 6.30 27.37
C ARG A 9 -38.29 7.80 27.18
N ILE A 10 -39.52 8.31 27.21
CA ILE A 10 -39.81 9.74 27.06
C ILE A 10 -40.46 10.24 28.35
N THR A 11 -39.73 11.05 29.10
CA THR A 11 -40.20 11.62 30.37
C THR A 11 -40.66 13.06 30.17
N TYR A 12 -41.68 13.48 30.93
CA TYR A 12 -42.22 14.84 30.92
C TYR A 12 -42.23 15.41 32.33
N TRP A 13 -41.78 16.66 32.44
CA TRP A 13 -41.63 17.41 33.67
C TRP A 13 -42.35 18.75 33.50
N PRO A 14 -43.47 18.98 34.18
CA PRO A 14 -44.22 20.23 34.06
C PRO A 14 -43.46 21.39 34.74
N GLY A 15 -43.48 22.55 34.09
CA GLY A 15 -42.94 23.82 34.54
C GLY A 15 -43.93 24.65 35.36
N ARG A 16 -43.71 25.98 35.43
CA ARG A 16 -44.57 26.90 36.18
C ARG A 16 -45.56 27.59 35.22
N GLU A 17 -46.84 27.61 35.58
CA GLU A 17 -47.88 28.28 34.79
C GLU A 17 -47.85 29.81 34.95
N PRO A 18 -48.14 30.60 33.88
CA PRO A 18 -48.41 30.15 32.51
C PRO A 18 -47.13 29.79 31.76
N ASN A 19 -47.05 28.56 31.24
CA ASN A 19 -45.83 28.06 30.61
C ASN A 19 -45.84 28.19 29.08
N ARG A 20 -44.89 28.96 28.56
CA ARG A 20 -44.80 29.30 27.12
C ARG A 20 -43.69 28.57 26.36
N VAL A 21 -42.83 27.85 27.06
CA VAL A 21 -41.61 27.24 26.50
C VAL A 21 -41.55 25.74 26.82
N LEU A 22 -41.39 24.93 25.78
CA LEU A 22 -41.10 23.50 25.88
C LEU A 22 -39.66 23.22 25.45
N LEU A 23 -38.85 22.69 26.37
CA LEU A 23 -37.47 22.28 26.14
C LEU A 23 -37.38 20.75 26.07
N ILE A 24 -36.84 20.21 24.99
CA ILE A 24 -36.75 18.77 24.72
C ILE A 24 -35.28 18.38 24.63
N GLY A 25 -34.80 17.58 25.58
CA GLY A 25 -33.42 17.09 25.62
C GLY A 25 -33.29 15.65 25.13
N PHE A 26 -32.19 15.35 24.43
CA PHE A 26 -31.88 14.00 23.97
C PHE A 26 -30.65 13.42 24.69
N ALA A 27 -30.74 12.16 25.11
CA ALA A 27 -29.65 11.40 25.70
C ALA A 27 -28.45 11.21 24.75
N GLY A 28 -27.24 11.36 25.30
CA GLY A 28 -25.98 11.13 24.59
C GLY A 28 -25.57 9.66 24.55
N ALA A 29 -24.39 9.36 24.00
CA ALA A 29 -23.87 7.99 23.80
C ALA A 29 -23.65 7.19 25.12
N ASN A 30 -23.38 7.88 26.23
CA ASN A 30 -23.06 7.25 27.53
C ASN A 30 -24.18 7.43 28.57
N SER A 31 -25.34 7.98 28.16
CA SER A 31 -26.38 8.41 29.09
C SER A 31 -27.40 7.34 29.46
N GLY A 32 -27.38 6.16 28.82
CA GLY A 32 -28.29 5.04 29.09
C GLY A 32 -29.78 5.43 29.14
N GLU A 33 -30.55 4.74 29.97
CA GLU A 33 -31.96 5.03 30.30
C GLU A 33 -32.12 6.16 31.32
N ALA A 34 -31.26 7.18 31.29
CA ALA A 34 -31.42 8.32 32.19
C ALA A 34 -32.82 8.94 32.04
N GLU A 35 -33.47 9.25 33.17
CA GLU A 35 -34.82 9.86 33.15
C GLU A 35 -34.79 11.38 32.96
N ARG A 36 -33.59 11.99 33.03
CA ARG A 36 -33.37 13.44 32.93
C ARG A 36 -32.03 13.74 32.26
N GLY A 37 -31.97 14.87 31.55
CA GLY A 37 -30.77 15.37 30.89
C GLY A 37 -30.25 16.66 31.51
N ILE A 38 -29.13 17.17 30.98
CA ILE A 38 -28.44 18.38 31.49
C ILE A 38 -29.32 19.64 31.52
N GLY A 39 -30.32 19.75 30.65
CA GLY A 39 -31.24 20.88 30.53
C GLY A 39 -32.38 20.86 31.54
N HIS A 40 -32.56 19.77 32.29
CA HIS A 40 -33.59 19.68 33.32
C HIS A 40 -33.44 20.76 34.41
N ARG A 41 -32.20 21.06 34.82
CA ARG A 41 -31.94 22.10 35.84
C ARG A 41 -32.26 23.50 35.31
N LEU A 42 -31.89 23.78 34.06
CA LEU A 42 -32.21 25.03 33.39
C LEU A 42 -33.74 25.22 33.30
N ALA A 43 -34.45 24.19 32.81
CA ALA A 43 -35.90 24.22 32.70
C ALA A 43 -36.57 24.45 34.06
N ALA A 44 -36.16 23.73 35.11
CA ALA A 44 -36.71 23.91 36.46
C ALA A 44 -36.48 25.32 37.02
N ARG A 45 -35.29 25.91 36.77
CA ARG A 45 -34.97 27.28 37.21
C ARG A 45 -35.78 28.33 36.46
N ALA A 46 -35.88 28.19 35.15
CA ALA A 46 -36.56 29.14 34.27
C ALA A 46 -38.09 28.93 34.20
N GLY A 47 -38.59 27.81 34.74
CA GLY A 47 -40.01 27.48 34.77
C GLY A 47 -40.55 26.83 33.50
N TYR A 48 -39.67 26.27 32.65
CA TYR A 48 -40.03 25.63 31.38
C TYR A 48 -40.60 24.24 31.56
N ASP A 49 -41.39 23.81 30.57
CA ASP A 49 -41.77 22.42 30.44
C ASP A 49 -40.57 21.69 29.86
N TYR A 50 -40.33 20.48 30.37
CA TYR A 50 -39.16 19.73 29.98
C TYR A 50 -39.52 18.30 29.60
N VAL A 51 -39.11 17.92 28.40
CA VAL A 51 -39.16 16.53 27.92
C VAL A 51 -37.74 16.01 27.82
N PHE A 52 -37.52 14.76 28.23
CA PHE A 52 -36.27 14.07 27.99
C PHE A 52 -36.49 12.76 27.27
N VAL A 53 -35.76 12.57 26.19
CA VAL A 53 -35.76 11.35 25.39
C VAL A 53 -34.52 10.54 25.75
N GLY A 54 -34.75 9.51 26.56
CA GLY A 54 -33.79 8.46 26.89
C GLY A 54 -33.81 7.34 25.86
N ARG A 55 -32.73 6.57 25.80
CA ARG A 55 -32.59 5.42 24.89
C ARG A 55 -31.89 4.24 25.55
N ALA A 56 -32.19 3.03 25.08
CA ALA A 56 -31.46 1.83 25.48
C ALA A 56 -29.97 1.95 25.15
N ALA A 57 -29.11 1.34 25.97
CA ALA A 57 -27.66 1.35 25.76
C ALA A 57 -27.31 0.73 24.39
N SER A 58 -26.46 1.39 23.61
CA SER A 58 -26.05 0.91 22.27
C SER A 58 -27.17 0.73 21.25
N SER A 59 -28.31 1.42 21.39
CA SER A 59 -29.36 1.44 20.35
C SER A 59 -29.16 2.53 19.30
N GLN A 60 -28.37 3.57 19.57
CA GLN A 60 -28.11 4.69 18.63
C GLN A 60 -29.39 5.35 18.08
N TYR A 61 -30.45 5.37 18.89
CA TYR A 61 -31.81 5.81 18.53
C TYR A 61 -32.51 4.98 17.46
N GLN A 62 -31.92 3.89 16.99
CA GLN A 62 -32.45 3.06 15.90
C GLN A 62 -33.75 2.33 16.25
N GLU A 63 -34.17 2.35 17.52
CA GLU A 63 -35.39 1.73 18.03
C GLU A 63 -36.55 2.73 18.26
N LEU A 64 -36.30 4.03 18.08
CA LEU A 64 -37.32 5.09 18.17
C LEU A 64 -37.64 5.60 16.77
N SER A 65 -38.80 5.22 16.21
CA SER A 65 -39.24 5.74 14.92
C SER A 65 -39.65 7.21 15.03
N LEU A 66 -39.66 7.92 13.89
CA LEU A 66 -40.07 9.31 13.84
C LEU A 66 -41.54 9.48 14.23
N GLU A 67 -42.40 8.58 13.75
CA GLU A 67 -43.84 8.58 14.03
C GLU A 67 -44.12 8.41 15.52
N ALA A 68 -43.45 7.46 16.16
CA ALA A 68 -43.60 7.20 17.59
C ALA A 68 -43.14 8.40 18.44
N PHE A 69 -42.07 9.09 18.01
CA PHE A 69 -41.65 10.33 18.66
C PHE A 69 -42.69 11.44 18.52
N VAL A 70 -43.21 11.67 17.30
CA VAL A 70 -44.20 12.72 17.02
C VAL A 70 -45.49 12.45 17.79
N GLU A 71 -45.99 11.21 17.80
CA GLU A 71 -47.19 10.81 18.54
C GLU A 71 -47.08 11.13 20.03
N ALA A 72 -45.92 10.87 20.64
CA ALA A 72 -45.70 11.10 22.06
C ALA A 72 -45.53 12.58 22.43
N VAL A 73 -44.97 13.41 21.54
CA VAL A 73 -44.50 14.77 21.88
C VAL A 73 -45.37 15.89 21.28
N ALA A 74 -45.95 15.69 20.09
CA ALA A 74 -46.75 16.71 19.41
C ALA A 74 -47.92 17.27 20.25
N PRO A 75 -48.64 16.50 21.08
CA PRO A 75 -49.68 17.06 21.95
C PRO A 75 -49.18 18.12 22.95
N LEU A 76 -47.87 18.13 23.25
CA LEU A 76 -47.27 19.11 24.17
C LEU A 76 -46.74 20.35 23.46
N THR A 77 -46.57 20.30 22.13
CA THR A 77 -46.09 21.42 21.32
C THR A 77 -47.21 22.40 20.98
N GLU A 78 -48.46 21.93 20.95
CA GLU A 78 -49.63 22.74 20.63
C GLU A 78 -49.81 23.90 21.64
N GLY A 79 -49.98 25.12 21.12
CA GLY A 79 -50.16 26.32 21.94
C GLY A 79 -48.89 26.85 22.64
N ARG A 80 -47.72 26.23 22.43
CA ARG A 80 -46.44 26.74 22.95
C ARG A 80 -45.91 27.86 22.07
N GLU A 81 -45.45 28.93 22.70
CA GLU A 81 -44.80 30.03 21.99
C GLU A 81 -43.44 29.59 21.44
N ARG A 82 -42.74 28.72 22.16
CA ARG A 82 -41.42 28.20 21.75
C ARG A 82 -41.24 26.73 22.09
N VAL A 83 -40.82 25.96 21.09
CA VAL A 83 -40.43 24.55 21.22
C VAL A 83 -38.97 24.42 20.80
N VAL A 84 -38.13 23.90 21.68
CA VAL A 84 -36.69 23.81 21.45
C VAL A 84 -36.20 22.38 21.69
N THR A 85 -35.51 21.80 20.71
CA THR A 85 -34.77 20.55 20.87
C THR A 85 -33.30 20.83 21.10
N TYR A 86 -32.66 20.07 22.00
CA TYR A 86 -31.23 20.22 22.22
C TYR A 86 -30.51 18.90 22.57
N GLY A 87 -29.23 18.83 22.21
CA GLY A 87 -28.38 17.69 22.56
C GLY A 87 -26.93 17.82 22.09
N ALA A 88 -26.08 16.91 22.58
CA ALA A 88 -24.67 16.79 22.18
C ALA A 88 -24.34 15.41 21.61
N ALA A 89 -23.41 15.35 20.67
CA ALA A 89 -22.97 14.13 19.98
C ALA A 89 -24.17 13.34 19.41
N LEU A 90 -24.43 12.14 19.94
CA LEU A 90 -25.58 11.32 19.54
C LEU A 90 -26.92 12.00 19.86
N GLY A 91 -27.02 12.71 20.98
CA GLY A 91 -28.20 13.50 21.31
C GLY A 91 -28.32 14.73 20.41
N GLY A 92 -27.21 15.28 19.92
CA GLY A 92 -27.21 16.37 18.93
C GLY A 92 -27.77 15.90 17.59
N TYR A 93 -27.37 14.71 17.14
CA TYR A 93 -27.98 14.07 15.97
C TYR A 93 -29.49 13.89 16.15
N ALA A 94 -29.93 13.33 17.28
CA ALA A 94 -31.35 13.13 17.57
C ALA A 94 -32.12 14.45 17.63
N ALA A 95 -31.54 15.51 18.21
CA ALA A 95 -32.16 16.84 18.25
C ALA A 95 -32.43 17.41 16.85
N VAL A 96 -31.52 17.18 15.90
CA VAL A 96 -31.69 17.58 14.49
C VAL A 96 -32.72 16.69 13.80
N TYR A 97 -32.58 15.37 13.95
CA TYR A 97 -33.42 14.37 13.27
C TYR A 97 -34.89 14.48 13.66
N TYR A 98 -35.19 14.47 14.97
CA TYR A 98 -36.56 14.53 15.47
C TYR A 98 -37.12 15.95 15.57
N GLY A 99 -36.27 16.96 15.75
CA GLY A 99 -36.70 18.35 15.91
C GLY A 99 -37.37 18.93 14.67
N GLY A 100 -36.99 18.46 13.48
CA GLY A 100 -37.61 18.85 12.22
C GLY A 100 -39.10 18.51 12.16
N ALA A 101 -39.47 17.30 12.57
CA ALA A 101 -40.85 16.79 12.49
C ALA A 101 -41.85 17.48 13.43
N ILE A 102 -41.37 18.17 14.46
CA ILE A 102 -42.22 18.93 15.40
C ILE A 102 -42.05 20.45 15.24
N GLY A 103 -41.35 20.91 14.20
CA GLY A 103 -41.14 22.33 13.93
C GLY A 103 -40.34 23.06 15.03
N ALA A 104 -39.45 22.37 15.74
CA ALA A 104 -38.71 22.94 16.85
C ALA A 104 -37.54 23.82 16.39
N LYS A 105 -37.12 24.77 17.25
CA LYS A 105 -35.79 25.38 17.17
C LYS A 105 -34.76 24.37 17.65
N ILE A 106 -33.73 24.11 16.87
CA ILE A 106 -32.74 23.06 17.17
C ILE A 106 -31.43 23.67 17.68
N ILE A 107 -30.90 23.13 18.78
CA ILE A 107 -29.55 23.43 19.30
C ILE A 107 -28.75 22.12 19.38
N ALA A 108 -27.82 21.90 18.46
CA ALA A 108 -27.07 20.66 18.40
C ALA A 108 -25.55 20.89 18.49
N ALA A 109 -24.90 20.22 19.43
CA ALA A 109 -23.45 20.29 19.60
C ALA A 109 -22.77 19.01 19.11
N SER A 110 -21.81 19.15 18.20
CA SER A 110 -21.04 18.08 17.54
C SER A 110 -21.92 16.90 17.09
N PRO A 111 -23.03 17.15 16.37
CA PRO A 111 -24.01 16.11 16.05
C PRO A 111 -23.39 14.97 15.22
N ARG A 112 -23.63 13.73 15.65
CA ARG A 112 -23.20 12.52 14.91
C ARG A 112 -23.97 11.29 15.33
N ASN A 113 -24.10 10.31 14.43
CA ASN A 113 -24.53 8.96 14.80
C ASN A 113 -23.41 7.93 14.53
N PRO A 114 -22.88 7.23 15.56
CA PRO A 114 -21.83 6.23 15.38
C PRO A 114 -22.17 5.04 14.46
N SER A 115 -23.46 4.73 14.29
CA SER A 115 -23.94 3.66 13.40
C SER A 115 -24.19 4.14 11.97
N HIS A 116 -24.11 5.45 11.71
CA HIS A 116 -24.31 6.00 10.37
C HIS A 116 -23.23 5.48 9.40
N PRO A 117 -23.58 5.11 8.15
CA PRO A 117 -22.62 4.65 7.13
C PRO A 117 -21.42 5.59 6.91
N LEU A 118 -21.61 6.91 7.04
CA LEU A 118 -20.55 7.92 6.91
C LEU A 118 -19.54 7.94 8.07
N ILE A 119 -19.87 7.38 9.23
CA ILE A 119 -19.06 7.48 10.46
C ILE A 119 -18.51 6.12 10.93
N ARG A 120 -19.26 5.02 10.69
CA ARG A 120 -18.99 3.61 11.06
C ARG A 120 -17.76 3.37 11.94
N THR A 121 -17.91 3.62 13.24
CA THR A 121 -16.85 3.31 14.21
C THR A 121 -16.66 1.81 14.37
N ARG A 122 -15.45 1.34 14.73
CA ARG A 122 -15.13 -0.10 14.90
C ARG A 122 -16.15 -0.87 15.75
N LYS A 123 -16.70 -0.25 16.80
CA LYS A 123 -17.69 -0.86 17.71
C LYS A 123 -19.10 -0.99 17.09
N HIS A 124 -19.44 -0.12 16.15
CA HIS A 124 -20.79 0.00 15.59
C HIS A 124 -20.81 -0.26 14.06
N ARG A 125 -19.72 -0.78 13.50
CA ARG A 125 -19.55 -0.97 12.06
C ARG A 125 -20.60 -1.93 11.50
N ASP A 126 -20.94 -2.97 12.25
CA ASP A 126 -21.85 -4.04 11.84
C ASP A 126 -23.29 -3.81 12.32
N GLN A 127 -23.54 -2.70 13.03
CA GLN A 127 -24.87 -2.35 13.49
C GLN A 127 -25.68 -1.78 12.32
N PRO A 128 -26.88 -2.31 12.04
CA PRO A 128 -27.73 -1.76 10.99
C PRO A 128 -28.18 -0.32 11.35
N PHE A 129 -28.34 0.49 10.31
CA PHE A 129 -28.82 1.87 10.40
C PHE A 129 -30.15 1.97 9.64
N TYR A 130 -31.22 2.31 10.36
CA TYR A 130 -32.61 2.27 9.86
C TYR A 130 -33.22 3.64 9.63
N HIS A 131 -32.67 4.71 10.20
CA HIS A 131 -33.19 6.05 9.97
C HIS A 131 -32.99 6.45 8.51
N GLU A 132 -34.01 7.08 7.92
CA GLU A 132 -33.83 7.78 6.65
C GLU A 132 -32.92 9.00 6.81
N GLU A 133 -32.43 9.53 5.68
CA GLU A 133 -31.55 10.70 5.71
C GLU A 133 -32.30 11.95 6.18
N ILE A 134 -31.60 12.85 6.89
CA ILE A 134 -32.20 14.06 7.49
C ILE A 134 -32.90 14.92 6.41
N SER A 135 -32.33 15.01 5.21
CA SER A 135 -32.91 15.77 4.10
C SER A 135 -34.13 15.13 3.45
N GLN A 136 -34.42 13.86 3.76
CA GLN A 136 -35.57 13.11 3.22
C GLN A 136 -36.78 13.15 4.16
N GLN A 137 -36.60 13.71 5.36
CA GLN A 137 -37.60 13.79 6.41
C GLN A 137 -38.09 15.24 6.60
N PRO A 138 -39.20 15.47 7.33
CA PRO A 138 -39.65 16.81 7.66
C PRO A 138 -38.55 17.63 8.36
N VAL A 139 -38.20 18.78 7.78
CA VAL A 139 -37.21 19.72 8.32
C VAL A 139 -37.91 20.91 8.97
N SER A 140 -37.34 21.44 10.05
CA SER A 140 -37.89 22.62 10.72
C SER A 140 -37.70 23.86 9.85
N ALA A 141 -38.70 24.73 9.79
CA ALA A 141 -38.57 26.04 9.17
C ALA A 141 -37.67 27.00 9.98
N LEU A 142 -37.42 26.69 11.25
CA LEU A 142 -36.56 27.48 12.11
C LEU A 142 -35.09 27.04 11.93
N ALA A 143 -34.23 28.00 11.56
CA ALA A 143 -32.81 27.76 11.37
C ALA A 143 -32.16 27.16 12.65
N PRO A 144 -31.45 26.01 12.56
CA PRO A 144 -30.79 25.40 13.70
C PRO A 144 -29.55 26.20 14.12
N VAL A 145 -29.12 26.01 15.37
CA VAL A 145 -27.81 26.42 15.87
C VAL A 145 -26.96 25.18 16.08
N ILE A 146 -25.94 25.03 15.25
CA ILE A 146 -25.00 23.91 15.26
C ILE A 146 -23.67 24.38 15.83
N LEU A 147 -23.20 23.73 16.90
CA LEU A 147 -21.91 24.02 17.52
C LEU A 147 -20.95 22.87 17.16
N SER A 148 -19.75 23.16 16.69
CA SER A 148 -18.78 22.11 16.33
C SER A 148 -17.35 22.52 16.57
N ASP A 149 -16.48 21.53 16.74
CA ASP A 149 -15.04 21.73 16.65
C ASP A 149 -14.60 21.46 15.19
N PRO A 150 -14.20 22.49 14.41
CA PRO A 150 -13.77 22.31 13.03
C PRO A 150 -12.50 21.46 12.89
N ARG A 151 -11.78 21.18 13.99
CA ARG A 151 -10.61 20.28 13.99
C ARG A 151 -11.00 18.80 14.07
N ARG A 152 -12.31 18.48 14.05
CA ARG A 152 -12.85 17.12 14.05
C ARG A 152 -13.43 16.80 12.68
N GLU A 153 -12.59 16.32 11.77
CA GLU A 153 -12.96 16.04 10.38
C GLU A 153 -14.19 15.13 10.25
N GLU A 154 -14.27 14.04 11.01
CA GLU A 154 -15.44 13.13 10.99
C GLU A 154 -16.75 13.86 11.31
N ASP A 155 -16.74 14.72 12.34
CA ASP A 155 -17.93 15.40 12.82
C ASP A 155 -18.29 16.55 11.85
N THR A 156 -17.28 17.23 11.30
CA THR A 156 -17.44 18.27 10.27
C THR A 156 -18.03 17.69 8.99
N ARG A 157 -17.51 16.55 8.53
CA ARG A 157 -18.03 15.82 7.37
C ARG A 157 -19.48 15.40 7.57
N PHE A 158 -19.86 14.91 8.76
CA PHE A 158 -21.25 14.58 9.07
C PHE A 158 -22.17 15.80 8.98
N ILE A 159 -21.72 16.95 9.49
CA ILE A 159 -22.46 18.21 9.42
C ILE A 159 -22.61 18.64 7.96
N ASP A 160 -21.54 18.66 7.19
CA ASP A 160 -21.52 19.17 5.83
C ASP A 160 -22.26 18.27 4.83
N GLU A 161 -22.20 16.95 5.00
CA GLU A 161 -22.86 16.01 4.09
C GLU A 161 -24.32 15.73 4.45
N LEU A 162 -24.73 15.84 5.73
CA LEU A 162 -26.10 15.45 6.14
C LEU A 162 -26.94 16.59 6.71
N ILE A 163 -26.34 17.51 7.47
CA ILE A 163 -27.10 18.55 8.19
C ILE A 163 -27.19 19.81 7.36
N ARG A 164 -26.08 20.27 6.79
CA ARG A 164 -25.99 21.48 5.96
C ARG A 164 -26.87 21.43 4.72
N PRO A 165 -27.03 20.28 4.01
CA PRO A 165 -27.96 20.21 2.89
C PRO A 165 -29.42 20.34 3.32
N ALA A 166 -29.77 19.87 4.52
CA ALA A 166 -31.13 19.99 5.06
C ALA A 166 -31.42 21.38 5.67
N TYR A 167 -30.38 22.06 6.18
CA TYR A 167 -30.48 23.35 6.87
C TYR A 167 -29.43 24.35 6.36
N PRO A 168 -29.47 24.77 5.07
CA PRO A 168 -28.45 25.65 4.50
C PRO A 168 -28.32 26.99 5.22
N GLU A 169 -29.44 27.53 5.71
CA GLU A 169 -29.53 28.80 6.46
C GLU A 169 -29.30 28.63 7.97
N GLY A 170 -28.78 27.48 8.41
CA GLY A 170 -28.42 27.22 9.80
C GLY A 170 -27.30 28.14 10.30
N THR A 171 -27.29 28.42 11.60
CA THR A 171 -26.14 29.07 12.25
C THR A 171 -25.13 28.01 12.64
N TYR A 172 -23.91 28.08 12.09
CA TYR A 172 -22.81 27.17 12.38
C TYR A 172 -21.73 27.90 13.15
N LEU A 173 -21.47 27.47 14.39
CA LEU A 173 -20.49 28.09 15.28
C LEU A 173 -19.31 27.15 15.52
N ASP A 174 -18.13 27.68 15.27
CA ASP A 174 -16.87 26.96 15.40
C ASP A 174 -16.22 27.21 16.76
N PHE A 175 -15.99 26.12 17.50
CA PHE A 175 -15.28 26.08 18.77
C PHE A 175 -14.06 25.18 18.64
N PRO A 176 -12.96 25.67 18.02
CA PRO A 176 -11.78 24.86 17.76
C PRO A 176 -11.19 24.30 19.05
N TYR A 177 -10.74 23.04 18.99
CA TYR A 177 -10.11 22.32 20.11
C TYR A 177 -11.03 22.04 21.31
N THR A 178 -12.34 21.97 21.12
CA THR A 178 -13.30 21.52 22.15
C THR A 178 -13.75 20.07 21.94
N GLY A 179 -13.34 19.44 20.85
CA GLY A 179 -13.70 18.08 20.47
C GLY A 179 -15.22 17.91 20.36
N ARG A 180 -15.77 16.93 21.07
CA ARG A 180 -17.22 16.67 21.15
C ARG A 180 -17.86 17.26 22.41
N ARG A 181 -17.09 18.00 23.20
CA ARG A 181 -17.46 18.46 24.55
C ARG A 181 -17.92 19.91 24.56
N VAL A 182 -18.31 20.50 23.42
CA VAL A 182 -18.63 21.93 23.31
C VAL A 182 -19.56 22.44 24.41
N LEU A 183 -20.71 21.77 24.65
CA LEU A 183 -21.64 22.17 25.71
C LEU A 183 -21.09 21.95 27.13
N GLU A 184 -20.24 20.93 27.32
CA GLU A 184 -19.60 20.68 28.61
C GLU A 184 -18.56 21.75 28.92
N VAL A 185 -17.75 22.13 27.94
CA VAL A 185 -16.75 23.21 28.06
C VAL A 185 -17.45 24.54 28.32
N LEU A 186 -18.53 24.85 27.61
CA LEU A 186 -19.35 26.03 27.90
C LEU A 186 -19.88 26.03 29.35
N ARG A 187 -20.28 24.86 29.86
CA ARG A 187 -20.79 24.73 31.22
C ARG A 187 -19.69 24.84 32.28
N GLU A 188 -18.55 24.19 32.05
CA GLU A 188 -17.37 24.24 32.92
C GLU A 188 -16.87 25.69 33.08
N ASN A 189 -17.10 26.53 32.06
CA ASN A 189 -16.80 27.95 32.08
C ASN A 189 -17.97 28.85 32.51
N GLY A 190 -19.11 28.28 32.94
CA GLY A 190 -20.27 29.04 33.43
C GLY A 190 -21.12 29.73 32.35
N LEU A 191 -20.88 29.43 31.06
CA LEU A 191 -21.48 30.10 29.91
C LEU A 191 -22.67 29.34 29.31
N ALA A 192 -22.80 28.03 29.56
CA ALA A 192 -23.84 27.20 28.91
C ALA A 192 -25.28 27.64 29.22
N ASP A 193 -25.55 28.09 30.45
CA ASP A 193 -26.89 28.50 30.86
C ASP A 193 -27.35 29.77 30.14
N GLU A 194 -26.49 30.78 30.06
CA GLU A 194 -26.75 32.02 29.32
C GLU A 194 -26.84 31.75 27.82
N PHE A 195 -25.96 30.89 27.29
CA PHE A 195 -25.96 30.51 25.90
C PHE A 195 -27.28 29.87 25.46
N ILE A 196 -27.72 28.84 26.20
CA ILE A 196 -28.97 28.13 25.91
C ILE A 196 -30.17 29.05 26.15
N ALA A 197 -30.21 29.79 27.26
CA ALA A 197 -31.30 30.72 27.57
C ALA A 197 -31.43 31.84 26.51
N GLY A 198 -30.33 32.39 26.00
CA GLY A 198 -30.33 33.41 24.95
C GLY A 198 -30.99 32.91 23.66
N ILE A 199 -30.70 31.68 23.26
CA ILE A 199 -31.31 31.05 22.08
C ILE A 199 -32.79 30.72 22.37
N VAL A 200 -33.07 30.09 23.51
CA VAL A 200 -34.42 29.66 23.89
C VAL A 200 -35.37 30.85 24.04
N GLU A 201 -34.99 31.90 24.76
CA GLU A 201 -35.88 33.02 25.13
C GLU A 201 -35.88 34.16 24.12
N LYS A 202 -34.75 34.40 23.45
CA LYS A 202 -34.55 35.60 22.62
C LYS A 202 -34.28 35.30 21.16
N ASP A 203 -34.11 34.01 20.79
CA ASP A 203 -33.63 33.57 19.47
C ASP A 203 -32.34 34.32 19.05
N LYS A 204 -31.51 34.65 20.05
CA LYS A 204 -30.23 35.33 19.85
C LYS A 204 -29.13 34.38 20.26
N VAL A 205 -28.17 34.20 19.37
CA VAL A 205 -26.96 33.43 19.61
C VAL A 205 -25.96 34.32 20.35
N PRO A 206 -25.65 34.08 21.63
CA PRO A 206 -24.72 34.93 22.37
C PRO A 206 -23.30 34.75 21.83
N VAL A 207 -22.52 35.84 21.81
CA VAL A 207 -21.09 35.77 21.50
C VAL A 207 -20.39 35.13 22.69
N VAL A 208 -19.71 34.00 22.46
CA VAL A 208 -19.00 33.26 23.50
C VAL A 208 -17.55 33.09 23.07
N GLU A 209 -16.64 33.59 23.89
CA GLU A 209 -15.22 33.29 23.82
C GLU A 209 -14.87 32.26 24.89
N LEU A 210 -14.32 31.12 24.46
CA LEU A 210 -13.85 30.08 25.37
C LEU A 210 -12.40 30.34 25.77
N PRO A 211 -12.03 30.10 27.04
CA PRO A 211 -10.63 30.13 27.44
C PRO A 211 -9.86 29.01 26.73
N THR A 212 -8.67 29.36 26.21
CA THR A 212 -7.80 28.44 25.47
C THR A 212 -6.77 27.80 26.41
N GLU A 213 -5.74 28.55 26.81
CA GLU A 213 -4.59 28.01 27.55
C GLU A 213 -4.89 27.63 29.01
N GLY A 214 -6.07 28.00 29.53
CA GLY A 214 -6.51 27.64 30.88
C GLY A 214 -7.37 26.37 30.96
N ASP A 215 -7.74 25.77 29.82
CA ASP A 215 -8.72 24.69 29.76
C ASP A 215 -8.07 23.33 29.42
N PRO A 216 -8.32 22.26 30.21
CA PRO A 216 -7.72 20.94 29.95
C PRO A 216 -8.23 20.29 28.65
N THR A 217 -9.46 20.57 28.22
CA THR A 217 -10.00 20.04 26.95
C THR A 217 -9.29 20.67 25.76
N TYR A 218 -9.07 22.00 25.80
CA TYR A 218 -8.28 22.70 24.79
C TYR A 218 -6.90 22.07 24.62
N HIS A 219 -6.19 21.90 25.74
CA HIS A 219 -4.87 21.28 25.76
C HIS A 219 -4.88 19.82 25.30
N THR A 220 -5.91 19.04 25.67
CA THR A 220 -6.09 17.67 25.17
C THR A 220 -6.27 17.64 23.66
N GLU A 221 -7.22 18.39 23.12
CA GLU A 221 -7.58 18.33 21.70
C GLU A 221 -6.52 18.98 20.81
N ARG A 222 -5.89 20.07 21.27
CA ARG A 222 -4.71 20.64 20.59
C ARG A 222 -3.54 19.67 20.63
N GLY A 223 -3.30 19.02 21.76
CA GLY A 223 -2.29 17.97 21.89
C GLY A 223 -2.55 16.80 20.94
N ARG A 224 -3.79 16.35 20.80
CA ARG A 224 -4.20 15.29 19.87
C ARG A 224 -4.08 15.69 18.41
N ASP A 225 -4.42 16.93 18.08
CA ASP A 225 -4.22 17.50 16.75
C ASP A 225 -2.73 17.54 16.40
N LEU A 226 -1.89 17.98 17.35
CA LEU A 226 -0.43 17.97 17.20
C LEU A 226 0.15 16.55 17.08
N VAL A 227 -0.39 15.57 17.82
CA VAL A 227 -0.05 14.14 17.63
C VAL A 227 -0.38 13.69 16.20
N ARG A 228 -1.54 14.03 15.65
CA ARG A 228 -1.89 13.69 14.25
C ARG A 228 -0.97 14.36 13.23
N GLN A 229 -0.45 15.54 13.57
CA GLN A 229 0.50 16.29 12.76
C GLN A 229 1.96 15.84 12.96
N GLY A 230 2.22 14.88 13.87
CA GLY A 230 3.58 14.43 14.20
C GLY A 230 4.41 15.44 14.99
N ARG A 231 3.81 16.48 15.57
CA ARG A 231 4.51 17.54 16.35
C ARG A 231 4.65 17.14 17.81
N TRP A 232 5.49 16.13 18.06
CA TRP A 232 5.53 15.39 19.33
C TRP A 232 5.91 16.24 20.54
N THR A 233 6.86 17.17 20.39
CA THR A 233 7.33 18.02 21.50
C THR A 233 6.26 19.03 21.91
N GLU A 234 5.53 19.59 20.95
CA GLU A 234 4.43 20.50 21.26
C GLU A 234 3.20 19.76 21.78
N ALA A 235 2.93 18.57 21.21
CA ALA A 235 1.92 17.66 21.73
C ALA A 235 2.19 17.29 23.18
N GLU A 236 3.43 16.92 23.51
CA GLU A 236 3.87 16.62 24.88
C GLU A 236 3.59 17.80 25.81
N ARG A 237 3.97 19.01 25.41
CA ARG A 237 3.72 20.24 26.19
C ARG A 237 2.23 20.42 26.45
N HIS A 238 1.40 20.34 25.40
CA HIS A 238 -0.04 20.54 25.54
C HIS A 238 -0.70 19.42 26.37
N LEU A 239 -0.34 18.16 26.13
CA LEU A 239 -0.92 17.02 26.85
C LEU A 239 -0.47 16.97 28.32
N THR A 240 0.79 17.32 28.60
CA THR A 240 1.29 17.47 29.98
C THR A 240 0.54 18.60 30.69
N GLU A 241 0.35 19.74 30.03
CA GLU A 241 -0.42 20.85 30.60
C GLU A 241 -1.89 20.48 30.82
N SER A 242 -2.49 19.69 29.91
CA SER A 242 -3.82 19.12 30.14
C SER A 242 -3.85 18.27 31.41
N LEU A 243 -2.87 17.40 31.63
CA LEU A 243 -2.83 16.57 32.83
C LEU A 243 -2.66 17.41 34.10
N ARG A 244 -1.88 18.49 34.03
CA ARG A 244 -1.69 19.45 35.14
C ARG A 244 -2.99 20.17 35.50
N LEU A 245 -3.77 20.60 34.50
CA LEU A 245 -5.04 21.31 34.69
C LEU A 245 -6.19 20.38 35.08
N GLY A 246 -6.19 19.14 34.59
CA GLY A 246 -7.19 18.13 34.92
C GLY A 246 -7.02 16.87 34.06
N PRO A 247 -6.66 15.71 34.64
CA PRO A 247 -6.32 14.53 33.85
C PRO A 247 -7.55 13.98 33.11
N THR A 248 -7.47 13.91 31.78
CA THR A 248 -8.49 13.25 30.95
C THR A 248 -7.95 11.92 30.41
N ARG A 249 -8.82 10.93 30.26
CA ARG A 249 -8.46 9.65 29.62
C ARG A 249 -7.82 9.86 28.25
N SER A 250 -8.32 10.82 27.48
CA SER A 250 -7.78 11.15 26.16
C SER A 250 -6.39 11.77 26.26
N ALA A 251 -6.13 12.68 27.20
CA ALA A 251 -4.80 13.23 27.43
C ALA A 251 -3.81 12.15 27.86
N ILE A 252 -4.19 11.27 28.78
CA ILE A 252 -3.35 10.15 29.26
C ILE A 252 -2.98 9.22 28.08
N VAL A 253 -3.98 8.76 27.31
CA VAL A 253 -3.73 7.84 26.19
C VAL A 253 -2.88 8.51 25.11
N SER A 254 -3.13 9.79 24.82
CA SER A 254 -2.35 10.52 23.82
C SER A 254 -0.94 10.83 24.30
N LEU A 255 -0.73 11.18 25.57
CA LEU A 255 0.61 11.41 26.11
C LEU A 255 1.42 10.12 26.21
N ALA A 256 0.77 8.99 26.53
CA ALA A 256 1.42 7.69 26.51
C ALA A 256 1.95 7.36 25.10
N ARG A 257 1.20 7.69 24.03
CA ARG A 257 1.69 7.55 22.65
C ARG A 257 2.86 8.47 22.36
N VAL A 258 2.81 9.72 22.82
CA VAL A 258 3.94 10.66 22.69
C VAL A 258 5.20 10.13 23.38
N PHE A 259 5.07 9.55 24.58
CA PHE A 259 6.21 8.97 25.29
C PHE A 259 6.77 7.72 24.62
N VAL A 260 5.91 6.86 24.06
CA VAL A 260 6.35 5.74 23.21
C VAL A 260 7.15 6.27 22.04
N GLN A 261 6.61 7.26 21.32
CA GLN A 261 7.26 7.79 20.14
C GLN A 261 8.60 8.48 20.40
N LYS A 262 8.73 9.09 21.57
CA LYS A 262 9.95 9.78 22.00
C LYS A 262 10.92 8.88 22.78
N ASP A 263 10.68 7.56 22.79
CA ASP A 263 11.48 6.56 23.51
C ASP A 263 11.68 6.88 25.00
N ARG A 264 10.63 7.39 25.66
CA ARG A 264 10.67 7.83 27.07
C ARG A 264 10.05 6.79 28.00
N ALA A 265 10.71 5.65 28.16
CA ALA A 265 10.24 4.53 28.99
C ALA A 265 9.92 4.93 30.45
N GLU A 266 10.79 5.71 31.09
CA GLU A 266 10.56 6.20 32.46
C GLU A 266 9.32 7.11 32.54
N ALA A 267 9.17 8.04 31.60
CA ALA A 267 8.02 8.95 31.57
C ALA A 267 6.71 8.20 31.29
N LEU A 268 6.74 7.13 30.48
CA LEU A 268 5.58 6.25 30.29
C LEU A 268 5.23 5.53 31.59
N SER A 269 6.21 5.03 32.33
CA SER A 269 5.99 4.37 33.62
C SER A 269 5.39 5.34 34.65
N ASP A 270 5.92 6.56 34.73
CA ASP A 270 5.40 7.61 35.62
C ASP A 270 3.96 7.98 35.25
N LEU A 271 3.66 8.11 33.96
CA LEU A 271 2.32 8.38 33.47
C LEU A 271 1.37 7.21 33.76
N GLU A 272 1.83 5.97 33.65
CA GLU A 272 1.04 4.79 34.00
C GLU A 272 0.70 4.78 35.50
N GLN A 273 1.67 5.06 36.36
CA GLN A 273 1.46 5.18 37.81
C GLN A 273 0.48 6.31 38.15
N GLU A 274 0.63 7.46 37.50
CA GLU A 274 -0.29 8.58 37.67
C GLU A 274 -1.70 8.22 37.17
N ALA A 275 -1.83 7.53 36.03
CA ALA A 275 -3.11 7.07 35.52
C ALA A 275 -3.81 6.11 36.49
N ARG A 276 -3.07 5.23 37.19
CA ARG A 276 -3.62 4.32 38.22
C ARG A 276 -4.19 5.06 39.43
N ARG A 277 -3.78 6.30 39.70
CA ARG A 277 -4.36 7.11 40.79
C ARG A 277 -5.76 7.63 40.46
N HIS A 278 -6.06 7.81 39.17
CA HIS A 278 -7.31 8.46 38.71
C HIS A 278 -8.24 7.54 37.91
N GLN A 279 -7.80 6.35 37.50
CA GLN A 279 -8.52 5.43 36.61
C GLN A 279 -8.54 4.00 37.17
N SER A 280 -9.48 3.16 36.69
CA SER A 280 -9.55 1.77 37.13
C SER A 280 -8.31 0.98 36.66
N PRO A 281 -7.77 0.05 37.48
CA PRO A 281 -6.62 -0.76 37.11
C PRO A 281 -6.81 -1.47 35.77
N GLN A 282 -7.98 -2.07 35.55
CA GLN A 282 -8.33 -2.74 34.29
C GLN A 282 -8.20 -1.81 33.08
N TRP A 283 -8.71 -0.58 33.17
CA TRP A 283 -8.62 0.37 32.06
C TRP A 283 -7.16 0.76 31.80
N VAL A 284 -6.38 1.02 32.85
CA VAL A 284 -4.96 1.36 32.70
C VAL A 284 -4.19 0.20 32.06
N ASP A 285 -4.42 -1.03 32.52
CA ASP A 285 -3.76 -2.22 31.98
C ASP A 285 -4.08 -2.40 30.49
N GLU A 286 -5.36 -2.29 30.10
CA GLU A 286 -5.82 -2.35 28.71
C GLU A 286 -5.21 -1.23 27.85
N GLN A 287 -5.15 0.00 28.37
CA GLN A 287 -4.69 1.16 27.59
C GLN A 287 -3.18 1.28 27.48
N PHE A 288 -2.39 0.71 28.40
CA PHE A 288 -0.93 0.78 28.41
C PHE A 288 -0.27 -0.52 27.94
N ALA A 289 -1.01 -1.62 27.77
CA ALA A 289 -0.43 -2.90 27.32
C ALA A 289 0.34 -2.78 26.00
N ARG A 290 -0.23 -2.08 25.01
CA ARG A 290 0.42 -1.88 23.70
C ARG A 290 1.62 -0.94 23.78
N GLN A 291 1.55 0.07 24.64
CA GLN A 291 2.58 1.10 24.81
C GLN A 291 3.77 0.55 25.58
N ARG A 292 3.53 -0.31 26.58
CA ARG A 292 4.58 -1.11 27.21
C ARG A 292 5.29 -1.93 26.15
N ALA A 293 4.56 -2.77 25.39
CA ALA A 293 5.15 -3.58 24.33
C ALA A 293 5.96 -2.76 23.31
N ALA A 294 5.53 -1.54 22.99
CA ALA A 294 6.22 -0.64 22.07
C ALA A 294 7.51 0.00 22.63
N LEU A 295 7.62 0.19 23.96
CA LEU A 295 8.85 0.67 24.63
C LEU A 295 9.72 -0.46 25.19
N THR A 296 9.21 -1.70 25.25
CA THR A 296 10.03 -2.89 25.50
C THR A 296 10.85 -3.29 24.27
N VAL A 297 11.02 -2.41 23.28
CA VAL A 297 11.92 -2.58 22.13
C VAL A 297 13.38 -2.21 22.53
N SER A 298 13.78 -2.64 23.71
CA SER A 298 15.02 -3.40 23.81
C SER A 298 14.61 -4.75 24.38
N GLU A 299 14.10 -5.65 23.53
CA GLU A 299 13.95 -7.02 23.97
C GLU A 299 15.35 -7.51 24.38
N PRO A 300 15.54 -8.01 25.62
CA PRO A 300 16.70 -8.84 25.86
C PRO A 300 16.60 -10.00 24.87
N ALA A 301 17.67 -10.21 24.10
CA ALA A 301 17.97 -11.42 23.36
C ALA A 301 17.01 -12.57 23.68
N GLU A 302 15.96 -12.81 22.87
CA GLU A 302 15.05 -13.92 23.17
C GLU A 302 15.89 -15.20 23.04
N VAL A 303 16.17 -15.84 24.18
CA VAL A 303 16.95 -17.09 24.21
C VAL A 303 15.98 -18.25 24.09
N LYS A 304 15.88 -18.82 22.89
CA LYS A 304 15.11 -20.03 22.63
C LYS A 304 15.99 -21.05 21.92
N ASP A 305 16.07 -22.27 22.44
CA ASP A 305 16.88 -23.36 21.86
C ASP A 305 18.37 -23.02 21.65
N GLY A 306 18.93 -22.16 22.52
CA GLY A 306 20.32 -21.68 22.42
C GLY A 306 20.54 -20.64 21.33
N ILE A 307 19.47 -20.10 20.74
CA ILE A 307 19.50 -19.01 19.77
C ILE A 307 19.19 -17.71 20.49
N VAL A 308 20.01 -16.69 20.28
CA VAL A 308 19.82 -15.32 20.75
C VAL A 308 19.35 -14.47 19.58
N VAL A 309 18.21 -13.79 19.70
CA VAL A 309 17.70 -12.87 18.67
C VAL A 309 17.64 -11.44 19.21
N ASP A 310 18.31 -10.51 18.54
CA ASP A 310 18.14 -9.07 18.72
C ASP A 310 17.30 -8.53 17.55
N ALA A 311 16.00 -8.39 17.76
CA ALA A 311 15.06 -7.88 16.78
C ALA A 311 14.81 -6.38 16.99
N LYS A 312 14.90 -5.63 15.90
CA LYS A 312 14.57 -4.21 15.78
C LYS A 312 13.39 -4.10 14.81
N PRO A 313 12.14 -4.10 15.31
CA PRO A 313 10.97 -3.95 14.46
C PRO A 313 11.04 -2.62 13.72
N ARG A 314 10.37 -2.55 12.57
CA ARG A 314 10.22 -1.31 11.81
C ARG A 314 9.61 -0.22 12.69
N LEU A 315 10.14 1.00 12.61
CA LEU A 315 9.47 2.15 13.22
C LEU A 315 8.28 2.54 12.35
N THR A 316 7.12 2.72 12.96
CA THR A 316 5.86 3.09 12.28
C THR A 316 5.65 4.60 12.21
N GLU A 317 6.35 5.36 13.05
CA GLU A 317 6.24 6.81 13.14
C GLU A 317 7.61 7.43 12.81
N PHE A 318 7.65 8.18 11.71
CA PHE A 318 8.89 8.72 11.15
C PHE A 318 9.17 10.15 11.62
N THR A 319 10.43 10.56 11.44
CA THR A 319 10.95 11.90 11.76
C THR A 319 10.05 13.00 11.19
N GLU A 320 9.87 14.11 11.94
CA GLU A 320 9.11 15.28 11.47
C GLU A 320 9.58 15.68 10.06
N PRO A 321 8.66 15.95 9.10
CA PRO A 321 9.03 16.38 7.76
C PRO A 321 9.93 17.61 7.83
N GLN A 322 11.12 17.48 7.26
CA GLN A 322 12.09 18.58 7.15
C GLN A 322 11.95 19.24 5.79
N ASP A 323 12.03 20.57 5.73
CA ASP A 323 11.92 21.36 4.50
C ASP A 323 12.99 20.99 3.46
N ASP A 324 14.15 20.49 3.91
CA ASP A 324 15.25 20.03 3.06
C ASP A 324 15.14 18.56 2.63
N PHE A 325 14.13 17.83 3.13
CA PHE A 325 13.92 16.39 2.93
C PHE A 325 15.10 15.50 3.37
N GLY A 326 16.02 15.98 4.23
CA GLY A 326 17.20 15.24 4.66
C GLY A 326 16.88 13.92 5.39
N HIS A 327 15.75 13.89 6.10
CA HIS A 327 15.18 12.68 6.72
C HIS A 327 14.80 11.55 5.73
N LEU A 328 14.74 11.82 4.42
CA LEU A 328 14.46 10.82 3.37
C LEU A 328 15.72 10.32 2.65
N ARG A 329 16.89 10.87 2.98
CA ARG A 329 18.16 10.53 2.32
C ARG A 329 18.42 9.03 2.45
N TYR A 330 18.47 8.35 1.31
CA TYR A 330 18.60 6.89 1.21
C TYR A 330 17.51 6.11 1.96
N SER A 331 16.25 6.56 1.88
CA SER A 331 15.10 5.90 2.54
C SER A 331 15.10 4.37 2.35
N ARG A 332 14.82 3.63 3.43
CA ARG A 332 14.85 2.17 3.54
C ARG A 332 16.23 1.55 3.24
N GLY A 333 17.27 2.36 3.19
CA GLY A 333 18.63 1.95 2.86
C GLY A 333 19.37 1.30 4.03
N TYR A 334 20.51 0.72 3.68
CA TYR A 334 21.51 0.20 4.62
C TYR A 334 22.93 0.41 4.09
N LEU A 335 23.90 0.32 5.01
CA LEU A 335 25.36 0.28 4.78
C LEU A 335 26.02 -0.64 5.81
N TYR A 336 26.68 -1.70 5.34
CA TYR A 336 27.58 -2.53 6.14
C TYR A 336 29.04 -2.16 5.84
N THR A 337 29.86 -2.10 6.89
CA THR A 337 31.31 -1.90 6.79
C THR A 337 32.05 -2.85 7.72
N SER A 338 33.11 -3.49 7.21
CA SER A 338 34.02 -4.27 8.06
C SER A 338 34.96 -3.39 8.91
N ASP A 339 35.16 -2.13 8.50
CA ASP A 339 35.86 -1.11 9.28
C ASP A 339 34.85 -0.31 10.11
N ARG A 340 34.90 -0.48 11.44
CA ARG A 340 34.00 0.17 12.41
C ARG A 340 34.16 1.70 12.46
N SER A 341 35.25 2.25 11.94
CA SER A 341 35.48 3.69 11.90
C SER A 341 34.67 4.39 10.81
N VAL A 342 34.22 3.65 9.80
CA VAL A 342 33.43 4.18 8.69
C VAL A 342 31.98 4.40 9.12
N GLN A 343 31.47 5.60 8.84
CA GLN A 343 30.10 6.02 9.16
C GLN A 343 29.44 6.61 7.91
N PRO A 344 28.17 6.29 7.62
CA PRO A 344 27.44 6.92 6.52
C PRO A 344 27.16 8.40 6.85
N SER A 345 27.04 9.24 5.82
CA SER A 345 26.61 10.64 5.97
C SER A 345 25.09 10.77 6.15
N VAL A 346 24.50 9.95 7.03
CA VAL A 346 23.06 9.87 7.30
C VAL A 346 22.84 9.74 8.81
N SER A 347 22.42 10.83 9.45
CA SER A 347 22.37 10.93 10.92
C SER A 347 21.19 10.22 11.59
N HIS A 348 20.11 9.97 10.84
CA HIS A 348 18.89 9.35 11.37
C HIS A 348 18.90 7.81 11.32
N TRP A 349 19.95 7.21 10.75
CA TRP A 349 20.09 5.76 10.67
C TRP A 349 20.51 5.16 12.02
N GLN A 350 19.99 3.98 12.30
CA GLN A 350 20.40 3.18 13.44
C GLN A 350 21.60 2.30 13.07
N ARG A 351 22.25 1.70 14.07
CA ARG A 351 23.41 0.82 13.86
C ARG A 351 23.43 -0.37 14.81
N VAL A 352 23.94 -1.50 14.32
CA VAL A 352 24.14 -2.75 15.07
C VAL A 352 25.49 -3.36 14.70
N GLU A 353 26.12 -4.05 15.66
CA GLU A 353 27.32 -4.84 15.37
C GLU A 353 26.94 -6.19 14.78
N PHE A 354 27.63 -6.57 13.70
CA PHE A 354 27.49 -7.88 13.07
C PHE A 354 28.84 -8.36 12.58
N ALA A 355 29.22 -9.59 12.94
CA ALA A 355 30.41 -10.25 12.42
C ALA A 355 31.73 -9.43 12.48
N GLY A 356 31.90 -8.63 13.54
CA GLY A 356 33.08 -7.76 13.70
C GLY A 356 33.00 -6.42 12.95
N GLY A 357 32.06 -6.24 12.03
CA GLY A 357 31.76 -4.97 11.36
C GLY A 357 30.64 -4.16 12.01
N THR A 358 30.14 -3.17 11.29
CA THR A 358 28.99 -2.34 11.68
C THR A 358 27.98 -2.26 10.55
N PHE A 359 26.72 -2.58 10.87
CA PHE A 359 25.58 -2.47 9.96
C PHE A 359 24.75 -1.25 10.34
N HIS A 360 24.66 -0.28 9.45
CA HIS A 360 23.81 0.91 9.58
C HIS A 360 22.58 0.76 8.69
N TRP A 361 21.41 1.17 9.16
CA TRP A 361 20.18 1.08 8.37
C TRP A 361 19.16 2.16 8.70
N ASP A 362 18.28 2.41 7.75
CA ASP A 362 17.11 3.25 7.95
C ASP A 362 16.03 2.48 8.74
N PRO A 363 15.62 2.94 9.94
CA PRO A 363 14.68 2.22 10.79
C PRO A 363 13.24 2.11 10.23
N ARG A 364 12.96 2.65 9.04
CA ARG A 364 11.75 2.31 8.27
C ARG A 364 11.70 0.84 7.86
N SER A 365 12.85 0.19 7.84
CA SER A 365 12.98 -1.25 7.62
C SER A 365 13.21 -1.98 8.94
N GLY A 366 12.53 -3.12 9.11
CA GLY A 366 12.81 -4.03 10.21
C GLY A 366 14.19 -4.68 10.05
N LEU A 367 14.83 -4.99 11.17
CA LEU A 367 16.12 -5.67 11.21
C LEU A 367 16.11 -6.71 12.34
N ALA A 368 16.76 -7.85 12.15
CA ALA A 368 17.06 -8.76 13.24
C ALA A 368 18.44 -9.38 13.08
N VAL A 369 19.13 -9.60 14.20
CA VAL A 369 20.35 -10.40 14.27
C VAL A 369 20.13 -11.60 15.18
N ALA A 370 20.22 -12.80 14.60
CA ALA A 370 20.11 -14.05 15.32
C ALA A 370 21.48 -14.74 15.43
N ARG A 371 21.78 -15.35 16.58
CA ARG A 371 23.08 -15.98 16.87
C ARG A 371 22.89 -17.35 17.50
N ARG A 372 23.67 -18.34 17.04
CA ARG A 372 23.72 -19.69 17.60
C ARG A 372 25.15 -20.21 17.56
N GLY A 373 25.82 -20.29 18.71
CA GLY A 373 27.23 -20.70 18.77
C GLY A 373 28.13 -19.77 17.96
N ASP A 374 28.84 -20.31 16.97
CA ASP A 374 29.73 -19.57 16.06
C ASP A 374 29.03 -19.11 14.76
N VAL A 375 27.71 -19.25 14.68
CA VAL A 375 26.89 -18.86 13.52
C VAL A 375 26.07 -17.62 13.86
N GLU A 376 26.01 -16.67 12.93
CA GLU A 376 25.15 -15.48 13.03
C GLU A 376 24.42 -15.23 11.71
N VAL A 377 23.19 -14.74 11.77
CA VAL A 377 22.41 -14.29 10.61
C VAL A 377 21.82 -12.92 10.92
N LEU A 378 21.96 -11.98 9.99
CA LEU A 378 21.31 -10.68 9.98
C LEU A 378 20.32 -10.63 8.82
N VAL A 379 19.09 -10.21 9.10
CA VAL A 379 18.05 -9.96 8.10
C VAL A 379 17.63 -8.51 8.22
N CYS A 380 17.57 -7.77 7.11
CA CYS A 380 17.15 -6.37 7.08
C CYS A 380 16.23 -6.10 5.88
N GLY A 381 15.08 -5.50 6.12
CA GLY A 381 14.10 -5.14 5.09
C GLY A 381 12.65 -5.50 5.44
N HIS A 382 11.75 -5.39 4.47
CA HIS A 382 10.41 -5.99 4.55
C HIS A 382 10.52 -7.45 4.12
N VAL A 383 10.13 -8.37 4.99
CA VAL A 383 10.27 -9.81 4.79
C VAL A 383 8.97 -10.54 5.11
N LEU A 384 8.70 -11.58 4.34
CA LEU A 384 7.64 -12.53 4.59
C LEU A 384 8.18 -13.92 4.26
N HIS A 385 7.92 -14.91 5.11
CA HIS A 385 8.33 -16.29 4.88
C HIS A 385 7.12 -17.21 4.86
N THR A 386 6.82 -17.82 3.71
CA THR A 386 5.61 -18.67 3.57
C THR A 386 5.77 -20.04 4.22
N GLY A 387 6.99 -20.60 4.22
CA GLY A 387 7.31 -21.85 4.94
C GLY A 387 7.09 -21.75 6.45
N HIS A 388 7.65 -20.71 7.09
CA HIS A 388 7.46 -20.41 8.52
C HIS A 388 6.16 -19.66 8.84
N ARG A 389 5.41 -19.23 7.82
CA ARG A 389 4.12 -18.52 7.91
C ARG A 389 4.17 -17.30 8.83
N THR A 390 5.15 -16.43 8.63
CA THR A 390 5.35 -15.24 9.46
C THR A 390 5.92 -14.07 8.65
N THR A 391 5.66 -12.86 9.13
CA THR A 391 6.27 -11.59 8.67
C THR A 391 7.21 -11.01 9.73
N ASP A 392 7.35 -11.67 10.88
CA ASP A 392 8.23 -11.24 11.95
C ASP A 392 9.70 -11.51 11.57
N VAL A 393 10.47 -10.43 11.44
CA VAL A 393 11.88 -10.49 11.05
C VAL A 393 12.75 -11.24 12.08
N GLY A 394 12.38 -11.21 13.36
CA GLY A 394 13.06 -11.93 14.44
C GLY A 394 12.82 -13.44 14.38
N GLU A 395 11.59 -13.87 14.13
CA GLU A 395 11.25 -15.28 13.91
C GLU A 395 11.94 -15.82 12.65
N ILE A 396 11.97 -15.04 11.57
CA ILE A 396 12.66 -15.40 10.33
C ILE A 396 14.16 -15.53 10.57
N ALA A 397 14.81 -14.56 11.24
CA ALA A 397 16.23 -14.62 11.55
C ALA A 397 16.57 -15.84 12.44
N ARG A 398 15.70 -16.17 13.40
CA ARG A 398 15.82 -17.37 14.25
C ARG A 398 15.80 -18.65 13.43
N ALA A 399 14.86 -18.78 12.50
CA ALA A 399 14.77 -19.95 11.64
C ALA A 399 16.01 -20.06 10.75
N LEU A 400 16.44 -18.95 10.13
CA LEU A 400 17.61 -18.94 9.25
C LEU A 400 18.92 -19.30 9.97
N VAL A 401 19.15 -18.79 11.19
CA VAL A 401 20.36 -19.17 11.94
C VAL A 401 20.31 -20.64 12.38
N ALA A 402 19.13 -21.19 12.65
CA ALA A 402 18.95 -22.61 12.93
C ALA A 402 19.30 -23.46 11.70
N SER A 403 18.76 -23.10 10.53
CA SER A 403 19.02 -23.76 9.24
C SER A 403 20.49 -23.67 8.84
N LEU A 404 21.14 -22.52 9.04
CA LEU A 404 22.57 -22.36 8.76
C LEU A 404 23.45 -23.19 9.69
N ALA A 405 23.08 -23.30 10.97
CA ALA A 405 23.77 -24.17 11.92
C ALA A 405 23.62 -25.67 11.57
N GLU A 406 22.56 -26.05 10.87
CA GLU A 406 22.42 -27.41 10.32
C GLU A 406 23.32 -27.61 9.10
N SER A 407 23.17 -26.77 8.07
CA SER A 407 24.05 -26.77 6.90
C SER A 407 23.85 -25.54 6.01
N ARG A 408 24.83 -25.24 5.15
CA ARG A 408 24.65 -24.21 4.11
C ARG A 408 23.46 -24.51 3.21
N GLN A 409 23.22 -25.78 2.88
CA GLN A 409 22.12 -26.17 2.02
C GLN A 409 20.77 -25.89 2.67
N ALA A 410 20.57 -26.26 3.95
CA ALA A 410 19.34 -25.98 4.68
C ALA A 410 19.05 -24.47 4.76
N PHE A 411 20.07 -23.64 5.00
CA PHE A 411 19.92 -22.19 4.95
C PHE A 411 19.47 -21.68 3.57
N LEU A 412 20.10 -22.16 2.50
CA LEU A 412 19.69 -21.79 1.14
C LEU A 412 18.28 -22.32 0.80
N ASP A 413 17.85 -23.45 1.38
CA ASP A 413 16.51 -24.03 1.20
C ASP A 413 15.43 -23.14 1.80
N ASP A 414 15.65 -22.62 3.00
CA ASP A 414 14.74 -21.67 3.65
C ASP A 414 14.64 -20.35 2.87
N LEU A 415 15.76 -19.83 2.37
CA LEU A 415 15.77 -18.59 1.56
C LEU A 415 14.95 -18.68 0.26
N GLU A 416 14.57 -19.89 -0.21
CA GLU A 416 13.73 -20.05 -1.40
C GLU A 416 12.29 -19.58 -1.20
N ASP A 417 11.79 -19.65 0.04
CA ASP A 417 10.41 -19.37 0.46
C ASP A 417 10.21 -17.96 1.03
N MET A 418 11.26 -17.14 0.99
CA MET A 418 11.22 -15.75 1.43
C MET A 418 10.77 -14.81 0.32
N PHE A 419 9.97 -13.82 0.70
CA PHE A 419 9.44 -12.74 -0.13
C PHE A 419 9.77 -11.39 0.50
N GLY A 420 9.59 -10.33 -0.30
CA GLY A 420 9.75 -8.94 0.13
C GLY A 420 10.98 -8.28 -0.47
N GLN A 421 11.50 -7.27 0.23
CA GLN A 421 12.69 -6.52 -0.15
C GLN A 421 13.66 -6.53 1.00
N TYR A 422 14.66 -7.39 0.90
CA TYR A 422 15.54 -7.66 2.02
C TYR A 422 16.94 -8.02 1.58
N VAL A 423 17.85 -7.92 2.54
CA VAL A 423 19.19 -8.48 2.45
C VAL A 423 19.43 -9.40 3.63
N VAL A 424 20.23 -10.43 3.39
CA VAL A 424 20.68 -11.36 4.42
C VAL A 424 22.19 -11.38 4.43
N LEU A 425 22.76 -11.18 5.61
CA LEU A 425 24.17 -11.42 5.87
C LEU A 425 24.28 -12.59 6.82
N ASP A 426 25.25 -13.46 6.60
CA ASP A 426 25.48 -14.63 7.42
C ASP A 426 26.96 -14.77 7.77
N ARG A 427 27.24 -15.26 8.98
CA ARG A 427 28.59 -15.59 9.44
C ARG A 427 28.62 -17.06 9.86
N GLN A 428 29.60 -17.79 9.35
CA GLN A 428 29.96 -19.12 9.82
C GLN A 428 31.47 -19.16 10.08
N GLY A 429 31.88 -19.32 11.34
CA GLY A 429 33.28 -19.13 11.72
C GLY A 429 33.77 -17.71 11.41
N SER A 430 34.85 -17.57 10.66
CA SER A 430 35.41 -16.27 10.24
C SER A 430 34.86 -15.75 8.90
N THR A 431 34.12 -16.59 8.17
CA THR A 431 33.60 -16.24 6.85
C THR A 431 32.28 -15.51 6.99
N VAL A 432 32.14 -14.38 6.31
CA VAL A 432 30.91 -13.60 6.22
C VAL A 432 30.46 -13.54 4.77
N LYS A 433 29.19 -13.85 4.53
CA LYS A 433 28.58 -13.81 3.20
C LYS A 433 27.35 -12.93 3.19
N ALA A 434 27.02 -12.37 2.04
CA ALA A 434 25.87 -11.49 1.87
C ALA A 434 25.09 -11.82 0.59
N GLN A 435 23.76 -11.75 0.69
CA GLN A 435 22.80 -12.03 -0.37
C GLN A 435 21.67 -11.00 -0.37
N THR A 436 21.02 -10.84 -1.53
CA THR A 436 19.77 -10.07 -1.67
C THR A 436 18.55 -10.99 -1.76
N ASP A 437 17.36 -10.38 -1.73
CA ASP A 437 16.12 -11.04 -2.14
C ASP A 437 16.22 -11.63 -3.56
N ALA A 438 15.26 -12.51 -3.89
CA ALA A 438 15.26 -13.28 -5.12
C ALA A 438 15.34 -12.43 -6.39
N SER A 439 14.87 -11.18 -6.36
CA SER A 439 14.82 -10.30 -7.52
C SER A 439 15.79 -9.12 -7.45
N GLY A 440 16.58 -8.99 -6.38
CA GLY A 440 17.44 -7.83 -6.12
C GLY A 440 16.64 -6.55 -5.95
N ALA A 441 15.42 -6.64 -5.41
CA ALA A 441 14.54 -5.51 -5.18
C ALA A 441 15.11 -4.58 -4.10
N ARG A 442 15.72 -5.13 -3.05
CA ARG A 442 16.68 -4.42 -2.20
C ARG A 442 18.07 -4.63 -2.80
N ALA A 443 18.59 -3.60 -3.46
CA ALA A 443 19.89 -3.64 -4.09
C ALA A 443 21.03 -3.84 -3.09
N MET A 444 22.13 -4.42 -3.57
CA MET A 444 23.42 -4.46 -2.87
C MET A 444 24.53 -4.06 -3.82
N PHE A 445 25.21 -2.97 -3.48
CA PHE A 445 26.42 -2.50 -4.13
C PHE A 445 27.60 -2.76 -3.20
N HIS A 446 28.76 -3.08 -3.77
CA HIS A 446 29.95 -3.38 -2.99
C HIS A 446 31.23 -2.91 -3.66
N ASP A 447 32.25 -2.62 -2.86
CA ASP A 447 33.62 -2.43 -3.36
C ASP A 447 34.26 -3.76 -3.77
N SER A 448 35.43 -3.71 -4.41
CA SER A 448 36.11 -4.90 -4.93
C SER A 448 36.34 -6.01 -3.91
N ASP A 449 36.61 -5.68 -2.64
CA ASP A 449 36.83 -6.66 -1.58
C ASP A 449 35.55 -6.93 -0.75
N ALA A 450 34.42 -6.30 -1.10
CA ALA A 450 33.17 -6.38 -0.34
C ALA A 450 33.33 -6.02 1.15
N ARG A 451 34.23 -5.10 1.46
CA ARG A 451 34.40 -4.52 2.81
C ARG A 451 33.34 -3.48 3.11
N VAL A 452 32.78 -2.86 2.07
CA VAL A 452 31.65 -1.95 2.14
C VAL A 452 30.53 -2.51 1.28
N LEU A 453 29.36 -2.77 1.89
CA LEU A 453 28.15 -3.20 1.20
C LEU A 453 27.06 -2.16 1.44
N GLY A 454 26.31 -1.76 0.42
CA GLY A 454 25.25 -0.77 0.62
C GLY A 454 24.12 -0.85 -0.38
N SER A 455 22.96 -0.38 0.05
CA SER A 455 21.72 -0.33 -0.73
C SER A 455 21.74 0.63 -1.94
N HIS A 456 22.57 1.67 -1.88
CA HIS A 456 22.58 2.76 -2.85
C HIS A 456 23.98 2.96 -3.43
N VAL A 457 24.07 3.08 -4.74
CA VAL A 457 25.34 3.15 -5.46
C VAL A 457 26.16 4.40 -5.10
N ASN A 458 25.50 5.56 -4.98
CA ASN A 458 26.16 6.81 -4.59
C ASN A 458 26.66 6.75 -3.14
N LEU A 459 25.92 6.09 -2.25
CA LEU A 459 26.33 5.90 -0.86
C LEU A 459 27.63 5.11 -0.78
N VAL A 460 27.70 3.96 -1.46
CA VAL A 460 28.93 3.13 -1.48
C VAL A 460 30.07 3.88 -2.18
N GLY A 461 29.82 4.46 -3.36
CA GLY A 461 30.83 5.18 -4.13
C GLY A 461 31.46 6.35 -3.36
N MET A 462 30.67 7.10 -2.59
CA MET A 462 31.17 8.18 -1.73
C MET A 462 31.98 7.65 -0.55
N VAL A 463 31.49 6.60 0.14
CA VAL A 463 32.16 6.02 1.31
C VAL A 463 33.55 5.50 0.95
N VAL A 464 33.70 4.86 -0.22
CA VAL A 464 34.99 4.32 -0.68
C VAL A 464 35.84 5.33 -1.45
N GLY A 465 35.30 6.52 -1.76
CA GLY A 465 35.98 7.54 -2.55
C GLY A 465 36.23 7.12 -4.01
N ALA A 466 35.35 6.31 -4.59
CA ALA A 466 35.54 5.79 -5.95
C ALA A 466 35.38 6.88 -7.03
N PRO A 467 36.22 6.89 -8.08
CA PRO A 467 36.05 7.78 -9.22
C PRO A 467 34.94 7.30 -10.16
N LEU A 468 34.47 8.16 -11.08
CA LEU A 468 33.51 7.75 -12.12
C LEU A 468 34.07 6.67 -13.05
N SER A 469 33.26 5.66 -13.33
CA SER A 469 33.65 4.52 -14.17
C SER A 469 33.75 4.89 -15.65
N ARG A 470 34.54 4.10 -16.40
CA ARG A 470 34.61 4.19 -17.87
C ARG A 470 33.25 3.92 -18.53
N ILE A 471 32.42 3.10 -17.90
CA ILE A 471 31.08 2.74 -18.38
C ILE A 471 30.11 3.91 -18.20
N ALA A 472 30.19 4.62 -17.07
CA ALA A 472 29.40 5.83 -16.84
C ALA A 472 29.67 6.88 -17.93
N LYS A 473 30.94 7.09 -18.27
CA LYS A 473 31.36 7.98 -19.37
C LYS A 473 30.85 7.50 -20.74
N TRP A 474 30.89 6.19 -21.00
CA TRP A 474 30.42 5.60 -22.26
C TRP A 474 28.90 5.76 -22.45
N ILE A 475 28.12 5.54 -21.39
CA ILE A 475 26.66 5.68 -21.41
C ILE A 475 26.26 7.15 -21.50
N GLY A 476 27.02 8.03 -20.84
CA GLY A 476 26.74 9.46 -20.74
C GLY A 476 25.34 9.75 -20.19
N ASP A 477 24.76 10.87 -20.62
CA ASP A 477 23.39 11.28 -20.32
C ASP A 477 22.35 10.61 -21.24
N THR A 478 22.58 9.34 -21.59
CA THR A 478 21.43 8.58 -22.09
C THR A 478 20.47 8.40 -20.93
N GLN A 479 19.17 8.66 -21.15
CA GLN A 479 18.09 8.40 -20.19
C GLN A 479 17.93 6.89 -19.87
N SER A 480 19.03 6.13 -19.80
CA SER A 480 19.11 4.72 -19.44
C SER A 480 18.91 4.59 -17.95
N PHE A 481 18.03 3.67 -17.56
CA PHE A 481 17.77 3.35 -16.16
C PHE A 481 18.75 2.28 -15.65
N ASP A 482 19.39 1.55 -16.58
CA ASP A 482 20.28 0.43 -16.32
C ASP A 482 21.71 0.66 -16.81
N MET A 483 22.66 0.02 -16.10
CA MET A 483 24.06 -0.12 -16.48
C MET A 483 24.32 -1.53 -17.07
N PRO A 484 25.28 -1.69 -17.99
CA PRO A 484 25.63 -2.97 -18.58
C PRO A 484 26.34 -3.87 -17.57
N GLY A 485 26.04 -5.17 -17.62
CA GLY A 485 26.58 -6.17 -16.69
C GLY A 485 26.29 -5.80 -15.24
N ARG A 486 27.31 -5.92 -14.38
CA ARG A 486 27.28 -5.51 -12.96
C ARG A 486 27.91 -4.14 -12.71
N SER A 487 28.32 -3.45 -13.78
CA SER A 487 29.01 -2.15 -13.69
C SER A 487 28.12 -1.10 -13.05
N THR A 488 28.72 -0.09 -12.42
CA THR A 488 28.01 1.05 -11.83
C THR A 488 28.54 2.38 -12.34
N GLU A 489 28.00 3.49 -11.83
CA GLU A 489 28.50 4.85 -12.02
C GLU A 489 29.97 5.01 -11.60
N TYR A 490 30.44 4.17 -10.67
CA TYR A 490 31.75 4.26 -10.03
C TYR A 490 32.66 3.12 -10.45
N ALA A 491 33.96 3.40 -10.58
CA ALA A 491 34.98 2.38 -10.79
C ALA A 491 35.12 1.54 -9.52
N ASP A 492 35.35 0.23 -9.68
CA ASP A 492 35.58 -0.71 -8.57
C ASP A 492 34.43 -0.82 -7.56
N VAL A 493 33.24 -0.34 -7.93
CA VAL A 493 31.98 -0.56 -7.23
C VAL A 493 31.06 -1.36 -8.14
N TRP A 494 30.56 -2.46 -7.62
CA TRP A 494 29.82 -3.47 -8.37
C TRP A 494 28.43 -3.69 -7.78
N PHE A 495 27.47 -3.98 -8.65
CA PHE A 495 26.15 -4.45 -8.24
C PHE A 495 26.17 -5.97 -8.02
N LEU A 496 25.70 -6.44 -6.87
CA LEU A 496 25.52 -7.88 -6.60
C LEU A 496 24.26 -8.37 -7.31
N MET A 497 24.44 -9.35 -8.20
CA MET A 497 23.31 -9.89 -8.98
C MET A 497 22.51 -10.87 -8.11
N PRO A 498 21.17 -10.94 -8.26
CA PRO A 498 20.37 -11.96 -7.60
C PRO A 498 20.87 -13.37 -7.95
N ASN A 499 20.55 -14.34 -7.09
CA ASN A 499 21.04 -15.73 -7.17
C ASN A 499 22.55 -15.90 -7.04
N THR A 500 23.24 -14.86 -6.55
CA THR A 500 24.63 -14.93 -6.13
C THR A 500 24.79 -14.44 -4.70
N GLU A 501 25.89 -14.84 -4.07
CA GLU A 501 26.34 -14.34 -2.78
C GLU A 501 27.75 -13.77 -2.94
N VAL A 502 28.08 -12.77 -2.12
CA VAL A 502 29.44 -12.22 -2.04
C VAL A 502 30.08 -12.58 -0.70
N THR A 503 31.36 -12.95 -0.74
CA THR A 503 32.17 -13.17 0.46
C THR A 503 32.85 -11.87 0.87
N VAL A 504 32.54 -11.39 2.07
CA VAL A 504 33.10 -10.15 2.64
C VAL A 504 34.59 -10.30 2.90
N GLY A 505 35.36 -9.29 2.50
CA GLY A 505 36.82 -9.24 2.65
C GLY A 505 37.60 -9.78 1.44
N THR A 506 36.97 -10.62 0.59
CA THR A 506 37.57 -11.12 -0.66
C THR A 506 36.85 -10.65 -1.92
N GLY A 507 35.58 -10.23 -1.81
CA GLY A 507 34.73 -9.89 -2.95
C GLY A 507 34.36 -11.08 -3.84
N GLU A 508 34.65 -12.32 -3.42
CA GLU A 508 34.38 -13.51 -4.21
C GLU A 508 32.87 -13.72 -4.37
N ILE A 509 32.43 -13.86 -5.61
CA ILE A 509 31.04 -14.10 -5.97
C ILE A 509 30.81 -15.59 -6.22
N THR A 510 29.84 -16.17 -5.51
CA THR A 510 29.43 -17.56 -5.67
C THR A 510 27.97 -17.65 -6.10
N ARG A 511 27.63 -18.56 -7.00
CA ARG A 511 26.25 -18.78 -7.42
C ARG A 511 25.52 -19.68 -6.43
N VAL A 512 24.37 -19.22 -5.95
CA VAL A 512 23.50 -19.96 -5.01
C VAL A 512 22.21 -20.46 -5.66
N GLY A 513 21.91 -19.99 -6.87
CA GLY A 513 20.75 -20.42 -7.64
C GLY A 513 20.84 -20.02 -9.12
N PRO A 514 19.79 -20.26 -9.91
CA PRO A 514 18.58 -20.98 -9.51
C PRO A 514 18.82 -22.49 -9.46
N ARG A 515 17.96 -23.22 -8.75
CA ARG A 515 18.09 -24.67 -8.55
C ARG A 515 17.62 -25.47 -9.77
N PRO A 516 18.15 -26.68 -10.03
CA PRO A 516 17.61 -27.56 -11.05
C PRO A 516 16.10 -27.81 -10.85
N TYR A 517 15.37 -28.01 -11.94
CA TYR A 517 13.96 -28.36 -11.91
C TYR A 517 13.58 -29.33 -13.01
N ASP A 518 12.43 -30.01 -12.82
CA ASP A 518 11.69 -30.69 -13.88
C ASP A 518 10.56 -29.81 -14.42
N PRO A 519 10.28 -29.82 -15.73
CA PRO A 519 9.15 -29.07 -16.29
C PRO A 519 7.81 -29.49 -15.67
N LEU A 520 6.91 -28.53 -15.50
CA LEU A 520 5.56 -28.74 -14.98
C LEU A 520 4.51 -28.39 -16.03
N THR A 521 3.38 -29.08 -15.96
CA THR A 521 2.15 -28.61 -16.61
C THR A 521 1.66 -27.31 -15.96
N VAL A 522 0.78 -26.59 -16.66
CA VAL A 522 0.14 -25.39 -16.08
C VAL A 522 -0.62 -25.74 -14.81
N ASP A 523 -1.35 -26.85 -14.82
CA ASP A 523 -2.21 -27.18 -13.69
C ASP A 523 -1.39 -27.51 -12.43
N GLU A 524 -0.31 -28.29 -12.57
CA GLU A 524 0.62 -28.59 -11.48
C GLU A 524 1.29 -27.32 -10.93
N ALA A 525 1.72 -26.41 -11.82
CA ALA A 525 2.31 -25.15 -11.40
C ALA A 525 1.30 -24.31 -10.60
N VAL A 526 0.05 -24.20 -11.07
CA VAL A 526 -0.99 -23.45 -10.37
C VAL A 526 -1.35 -24.09 -9.03
N GLU A 527 -1.43 -25.43 -8.95
CA GLU A 527 -1.68 -26.15 -7.69
C GLU A 527 -0.60 -25.89 -6.64
N ARG A 528 0.65 -25.68 -7.05
CA ARG A 528 1.75 -25.32 -6.13
C ARG A 528 1.77 -23.83 -5.78
N MET A 529 1.35 -22.96 -6.70
CA MET A 529 1.42 -21.50 -6.51
C MET A 529 0.24 -20.93 -5.71
N LEU A 530 -0.98 -21.46 -5.86
CA LEU A 530 -2.16 -20.90 -5.18
C LEU A 530 -2.04 -20.93 -3.65
N PRO A 531 -1.63 -22.04 -3.00
CA PRO A 531 -1.46 -22.07 -1.54
C PRO A 531 -0.45 -21.03 -1.04
N GLN A 532 0.61 -20.78 -1.82
CA GLN A 532 1.61 -19.76 -1.49
C GLN A 532 1.04 -18.34 -1.59
N LEU A 533 0.16 -18.09 -2.56
CA LEU A 533 -0.52 -16.79 -2.70
C LEU A 533 -1.54 -16.57 -1.59
N GLU A 534 -2.25 -17.62 -1.16
CA GLU A 534 -3.19 -17.57 -0.03
C GLU A 534 -2.45 -17.26 1.28
N ILE A 535 -1.36 -17.97 1.58
CA ILE A 535 -0.53 -17.69 2.76
C ILE A 535 -0.03 -16.25 2.75
N GLN A 536 0.49 -15.77 1.61
CA GLN A 536 0.96 -14.39 1.49
C GLN A 536 -0.16 -13.38 1.70
N ARG A 537 -1.33 -13.58 1.09
CA ARG A 537 -2.48 -12.69 1.27
C ARG A 537 -2.83 -12.59 2.74
N ASP A 538 -3.00 -13.72 3.42
CA ASP A 538 -3.43 -13.75 4.81
C ASP A 538 -2.41 -13.02 5.72
N LEU A 539 -1.11 -13.30 5.54
CA LEU A 539 -0.04 -12.61 6.28
C LEU A 539 0.02 -11.10 6.01
N LEU A 540 -0.16 -10.67 4.76
CA LEU A 540 -0.16 -9.24 4.41
C LEU A 540 -1.38 -8.51 4.99
N LEU A 541 -2.54 -9.19 5.08
CA LEU A 541 -3.75 -8.64 5.70
C LEU A 541 -3.59 -8.48 7.21
N ASP A 542 -2.77 -9.30 7.85
CA ASP A 542 -2.49 -9.25 9.29
C ASP A 542 -1.50 -8.16 9.69
N GLU A 543 -0.72 -7.58 8.76
CA GLU A 543 0.31 -6.56 9.05
C GLU A 543 -0.24 -5.18 9.50
N ASP A 544 -1.56 -4.97 9.54
CA ASP A 544 -2.24 -3.67 9.84
C ASP A 544 -1.70 -2.50 9.00
N ARG A 545 -1.31 -2.78 7.75
CA ARG A 545 -0.80 -1.80 6.78
C ARG A 545 -1.75 -1.66 5.60
N GLN A 546 -1.86 -0.45 5.05
CA GLN A 546 -2.62 -0.24 3.84
C GLN A 546 -1.94 -0.97 2.67
N ILE A 547 -2.67 -1.88 2.03
CA ILE A 547 -2.22 -2.52 0.80
C ILE A 547 -2.62 -1.63 -0.38
N LEU A 548 -1.62 -1.24 -1.17
CA LEU A 548 -1.78 -0.47 -2.39
C LEU A 548 -1.58 -1.36 -3.61
N LEU A 549 -2.42 -1.23 -4.63
CA LEU A 549 -2.23 -1.91 -5.92
C LEU A 549 -2.25 -0.91 -7.08
N SER A 550 -1.12 -0.76 -7.76
CA SER A 550 -1.08 0.01 -9.02
C SER A 550 -1.70 -0.79 -10.15
N MET A 551 -2.78 -0.26 -10.73
CA MET A 551 -3.54 -0.87 -11.79
C MET A 551 -3.12 -0.44 -13.19
N SER A 552 -3.10 -1.41 -14.11
CA SER A 552 -2.87 -1.22 -15.54
C SER A 552 -3.86 -2.03 -16.36
N ALA A 553 -3.85 -1.86 -17.69
CA ALA A 553 -4.63 -2.72 -18.58
C ALA A 553 -4.03 -4.14 -18.76
N GLY A 554 -2.88 -4.41 -18.12
CA GLY A 554 -2.07 -5.61 -18.31
C GLY A 554 -2.60 -6.87 -17.63
N VAL A 555 -1.92 -7.98 -17.91
CA VAL A 555 -2.16 -9.26 -17.23
C VAL A 555 -1.64 -9.24 -15.79
N ASP A 556 -0.50 -8.57 -15.57
CA ASP A 556 0.25 -8.70 -14.32
C ASP A 556 -0.53 -8.14 -13.13
N THR A 557 -1.07 -6.93 -13.26
CA THR A 557 -1.98 -6.35 -12.26
C THR A 557 -3.20 -7.24 -12.01
N ARG A 558 -3.79 -7.84 -13.05
CA ARG A 558 -4.99 -8.67 -12.88
C ARG A 558 -4.68 -9.93 -12.10
N THR A 559 -3.51 -10.52 -12.30
CA THR A 559 -3.06 -11.65 -11.51
C THR A 559 -2.87 -11.25 -10.05
N SER A 560 -2.27 -10.08 -9.79
CA SER A 560 -2.16 -9.55 -8.43
C SER A 560 -3.52 -9.25 -7.80
N LEU A 561 -4.47 -8.67 -8.56
CA LEU A 561 -5.84 -8.44 -8.08
C LEU A 561 -6.56 -9.76 -7.76
N ALA A 562 -6.42 -10.76 -8.63
CA ALA A 562 -7.04 -12.08 -8.44
C ALA A 562 -6.58 -12.80 -7.17
N ALA A 563 -5.33 -12.57 -6.73
CA ALA A 563 -4.82 -13.12 -5.46
C ALA A 563 -5.58 -12.59 -4.23
N PHE A 564 -6.25 -11.44 -4.35
CA PHE A 564 -7.06 -10.82 -3.29
C PHE A 564 -8.57 -11.01 -3.52
N SER A 565 -8.97 -12.03 -4.31
CA SER A 565 -10.37 -12.38 -4.48
C SER A 565 -11.07 -12.54 -3.13
N GLY A 566 -12.24 -11.92 -3.00
CA GLY A 566 -13.02 -11.86 -1.76
C GLY A 566 -12.55 -10.85 -0.71
N HIS A 567 -11.44 -10.13 -0.94
CA HIS A 567 -10.83 -9.19 0.04
C HIS A 567 -10.54 -7.82 -0.58
N TYR A 568 -11.31 -7.42 -1.60
CA TYR A 568 -11.05 -6.20 -2.36
C TYR A 568 -11.21 -4.90 -1.54
N ASP A 569 -12.01 -4.93 -0.48
CA ASP A 569 -12.23 -3.83 0.46
C ASP A 569 -10.98 -3.44 1.26
N THR A 570 -10.00 -4.35 1.32
CA THR A 570 -8.69 -4.12 1.97
C THR A 570 -7.71 -3.38 1.06
N LEU A 571 -7.99 -3.34 -0.26
CA LEU A 571 -7.12 -2.75 -1.25
C LEU A 571 -7.47 -1.30 -1.53
N LYS A 572 -6.45 -0.44 -1.52
CA LYS A 572 -6.50 0.85 -2.22
C LYS A 572 -5.80 0.71 -3.55
N THR A 573 -6.47 1.10 -4.62
CA THR A 573 -5.97 0.95 -5.96
C THR A 573 -5.72 2.29 -6.61
N PHE A 574 -4.73 2.37 -7.48
CA PHE A 574 -4.50 3.60 -8.24
C PHE A 574 -3.95 3.31 -9.63
N THR A 575 -4.11 4.26 -10.53
CA THR A 575 -3.48 4.24 -11.85
C THR A 575 -3.02 5.65 -12.19
N TYR A 576 -2.15 5.79 -13.19
CA TYR A 576 -1.73 7.09 -13.69
C TYR A 576 -2.10 7.21 -15.15
N SER A 577 -2.60 8.38 -15.52
CA SER A 577 -2.95 8.71 -16.89
C SER A 577 -2.21 9.96 -17.36
N LYS A 578 -2.10 10.09 -18.68
CA LYS A 578 -1.62 11.30 -19.35
C LYS A 578 -2.58 11.67 -20.47
N GLU A 579 -2.67 12.96 -20.75
CA GLU A 579 -3.41 13.47 -21.90
C GLU A 579 -2.80 12.88 -23.18
N LYS A 580 -3.68 12.38 -24.06
CA LYS A 580 -3.27 11.68 -25.27
C LYS A 580 -2.69 12.66 -26.27
N ARG A 581 -1.38 12.60 -26.51
CA ARG A 581 -0.70 13.45 -27.49
C ARG A 581 -0.47 12.70 -28.82
N PRO A 582 -0.74 13.32 -29.98
CA PRO A 582 -0.45 12.71 -31.27
C PRO A 582 1.03 12.30 -31.40
N GLY A 583 1.29 11.08 -31.88
CA GLY A 583 2.65 10.56 -32.06
C GLY A 583 3.33 10.01 -30.80
N ASP A 584 2.83 10.31 -29.60
CA ASP A 584 3.38 9.79 -28.35
C ASP A 584 2.75 8.43 -28.00
N SER A 585 3.56 7.37 -27.99
CA SER A 585 3.10 6.03 -27.60
C SER A 585 2.83 5.90 -26.10
N THR A 586 3.54 6.66 -25.28
CA THR A 586 3.48 6.56 -23.82
C THR A 586 2.18 7.16 -23.30
N SER A 587 1.82 8.38 -23.72
CA SER A 587 0.53 8.98 -23.34
C SER A 587 -0.67 8.14 -23.81
N ARG A 588 -0.60 7.57 -25.02
CA ARG A 588 -1.64 6.63 -25.51
C ARG A 588 -1.80 5.40 -24.64
N MET A 589 -0.69 4.81 -24.19
CA MET A 589 -0.71 3.64 -23.31
C MET A 589 -1.32 4.00 -21.96
N LEU A 590 -0.84 5.07 -21.31
CA LEU A 590 -1.32 5.49 -19.98
C LEU A 590 -2.79 5.89 -19.99
N SER A 591 -3.26 6.58 -21.04
CA SER A 591 -4.67 6.90 -21.21
C SER A 591 -5.55 5.65 -21.29
N ARG A 592 -5.14 4.64 -22.07
CA ARG A 592 -5.86 3.36 -22.18
C ARG A 592 -5.86 2.59 -20.86
N ASP A 593 -4.73 2.59 -20.17
CA ASP A 593 -4.57 1.90 -18.89
C ASP A 593 -5.51 2.51 -17.83
N GLY A 594 -5.60 3.85 -17.77
CA GLY A 594 -6.55 4.54 -16.89
C GLY A 594 -8.02 4.17 -17.16
N GLN A 595 -8.44 4.15 -18.43
CA GLN A 595 -9.81 3.77 -18.80
C GLN A 595 -10.15 2.31 -18.45
N LEU A 596 -9.22 1.38 -18.69
CA LEU A 596 -9.49 -0.03 -18.39
C LEU A 596 -9.42 -0.32 -16.89
N ALA A 597 -8.47 0.27 -16.18
CA ALA A 597 -8.38 0.18 -14.72
C ALA A 597 -9.67 0.70 -14.07
N GLY A 598 -10.17 1.86 -14.50
CA GLY A 598 -11.43 2.42 -14.00
C GLY A 598 -12.63 1.49 -14.17
N ARG A 599 -12.77 0.85 -15.35
CA ARG A 599 -13.85 -0.14 -15.57
C ARG A 599 -13.73 -1.40 -14.73
N ILE A 600 -12.50 -1.86 -14.48
CA ILE A 600 -12.28 -3.00 -13.58
C ILE A 600 -12.62 -2.57 -12.15
N ALA A 601 -12.14 -1.41 -11.71
CA ALA A 601 -12.43 -0.86 -10.39
C ALA A 601 -13.93 -0.71 -10.14
N GLU A 602 -14.67 -0.11 -11.07
CA GLU A 602 -16.14 0.02 -10.99
C GLU A 602 -16.83 -1.34 -10.87
N ARG A 603 -16.39 -2.33 -11.68
CA ARG A 603 -16.99 -3.67 -11.67
C ARG A 603 -16.83 -4.39 -10.33
N TYR A 604 -15.71 -4.19 -9.65
CA TYR A 604 -15.37 -4.87 -8.40
C TYR A 604 -15.55 -3.98 -7.16
N GLY A 605 -16.05 -2.75 -7.31
CA GLY A 605 -16.24 -1.82 -6.20
C GLY A 605 -14.92 -1.42 -5.51
N LEU A 606 -13.82 -1.31 -6.25
CA LEU A 606 -12.50 -0.97 -5.69
C LEU A 606 -12.42 0.51 -5.33
N ASP A 607 -11.79 0.84 -4.20
CA ASP A 607 -11.31 2.20 -3.92
C ASP A 607 -10.20 2.54 -4.92
N HIS A 608 -10.53 3.32 -5.96
CA HIS A 608 -9.65 3.56 -7.09
C HIS A 608 -9.42 5.04 -7.37
N THR A 609 -8.16 5.43 -7.40
CA THR A 609 -7.72 6.80 -7.73
C THR A 609 -6.96 6.85 -9.06
N VAL A 610 -7.32 7.80 -9.92
CA VAL A 610 -6.56 8.09 -11.14
C VAL A 610 -5.71 9.35 -10.94
N PHE A 611 -4.39 9.21 -11.02
CA PHE A 611 -3.46 10.35 -10.99
C PHE A 611 -3.25 10.88 -12.42
N HIS A 612 -3.77 12.08 -12.70
CA HIS A 612 -3.61 12.76 -13.97
C HIS A 612 -2.27 13.50 -14.00
N LEU A 613 -1.22 12.85 -14.51
CA LEU A 613 0.16 13.33 -14.36
C LEU A 613 0.44 14.70 -15.00
N ASP A 614 -0.40 15.15 -15.94
CA ASP A 614 -0.29 16.48 -16.55
C ASP A 614 -0.79 17.60 -15.61
N GLU A 615 -1.66 17.27 -14.65
CA GLU A 615 -2.28 18.21 -13.67
C GLU A 615 -1.52 18.26 -12.33
N GLU A 616 -0.64 17.28 -12.08
CA GLU A 616 0.13 17.21 -10.84
C GLU A 616 1.19 18.33 -10.75
N GLU A 617 1.47 18.78 -9.54
CA GLU A 617 2.51 19.80 -9.27
C GLU A 617 3.91 19.32 -9.66
N ALA A 618 4.80 20.30 -9.87
CA ALA A 618 6.22 20.02 -10.06
C ALA A 618 6.85 19.48 -8.77
N THR A 619 7.85 18.62 -8.94
CA THR A 619 8.64 18.11 -7.80
C THR A 619 9.46 19.26 -7.18
N PRO A 620 9.37 19.50 -5.86
CA PRO A 620 10.21 20.50 -5.18
C PRO A 620 11.70 20.22 -5.38
N GLU A 621 12.51 21.27 -5.49
CA GLU A 621 13.95 21.13 -5.78
C GLU A 621 14.70 20.39 -4.65
N ALA A 622 14.36 20.65 -3.38
CA ALA A 622 14.96 19.95 -2.24
C ALA A 622 14.65 18.43 -2.27
N PHE A 623 13.38 18.05 -2.49
CA PHE A 623 13.00 16.64 -2.66
C PHE A 623 13.73 16.01 -3.84
N ARG A 624 13.81 16.74 -4.96
CA ARG A 624 14.51 16.30 -6.17
C ARG A 624 15.99 16.05 -5.89
N ALA A 625 16.66 16.92 -5.14
CA ALA A 625 18.08 16.77 -4.81
C ALA A 625 18.34 15.47 -4.02
N VAL A 626 17.55 15.21 -2.98
CA VAL A 626 17.66 13.98 -2.18
C VAL A 626 17.35 12.72 -3.03
N LEU A 627 16.34 12.81 -3.90
CA LEU A 627 15.98 11.72 -4.81
C LEU A 627 17.07 11.44 -5.86
N GLU A 628 17.71 12.48 -6.41
CA GLU A 628 18.83 12.36 -7.37
C GLU A 628 20.05 11.74 -6.72
N GLU A 629 20.27 12.03 -5.44
CA GLU A 629 21.34 11.43 -4.68
C GLU A 629 21.10 9.93 -4.42
N ALA A 630 19.88 9.52 -4.11
CA ALA A 630 19.51 8.11 -3.92
C ALA A 630 19.43 7.33 -5.25
N SER A 631 18.84 7.95 -6.28
CA SER A 631 18.58 7.34 -7.59
C SER A 631 19.25 8.15 -8.70
N PRO A 632 20.56 7.95 -8.95
CA PRO A 632 21.31 8.70 -9.96
C PRO A 632 20.76 8.49 -11.38
N ARG A 633 20.10 7.36 -11.63
CA ARG A 633 19.39 7.07 -12.88
C ARG A 633 17.88 7.14 -12.64
N ALA A 634 17.25 8.21 -13.11
CA ALA A 634 15.82 8.43 -12.87
C ALA A 634 14.92 7.65 -13.82
N HIS A 635 13.86 7.05 -13.27
CA HIS A 635 12.72 6.56 -14.03
C HIS A 635 11.69 7.68 -14.26
N MET A 636 11.02 8.14 -13.20
CA MET A 636 10.02 9.21 -13.29
C MET A 636 9.88 9.95 -11.95
N ARG A 637 10.81 10.86 -11.67
CA ARG A 637 10.86 11.66 -10.42
C ARG A 637 9.52 12.31 -10.02
N LYS A 638 8.75 12.80 -11.01
CA LYS A 638 7.41 13.37 -10.76
C LYS A 638 6.47 12.37 -10.08
N LEU A 639 6.57 11.09 -10.43
CA LEU A 639 5.73 10.03 -9.87
C LEU A 639 6.11 9.72 -8.41
N ALA A 640 7.40 9.72 -8.08
CA ALA A 640 7.87 9.61 -6.69
C ALA A 640 7.28 10.72 -5.80
N TRP A 641 7.24 11.96 -6.32
CA TRP A 641 6.61 13.08 -5.63
C TRP A 641 5.09 12.91 -5.45
N VAL A 642 4.39 12.42 -6.48
CA VAL A 642 2.96 12.11 -6.40
C VAL A 642 2.70 11.06 -5.32
N TYR A 643 3.50 10.00 -5.26
CA TYR A 643 3.40 8.99 -4.21
C TYR A 643 3.57 9.59 -2.84
N HIS A 644 4.67 10.31 -2.63
CA HIS A 644 4.99 10.92 -1.35
C HIS A 644 3.90 11.88 -0.88
N ARG A 645 3.24 12.60 -1.78
CA ARG A 645 2.20 13.56 -1.41
C ARG A 645 0.82 12.93 -1.19
N LYS A 646 0.46 11.93 -2.00
CA LYS A 646 -0.93 11.47 -2.13
C LYS A 646 -1.17 10.06 -1.59
N LEU A 647 -0.12 9.30 -1.29
CA LEU A 647 -0.22 7.92 -0.80
C LEU A 647 0.29 7.79 0.64
N PRO A 648 -0.20 6.81 1.41
CA PRO A 648 0.28 6.59 2.79
C PRO A 648 1.76 6.17 2.82
N HIS A 649 2.52 6.71 3.78
CA HIS A 649 3.97 6.46 3.93
C HIS A 649 4.32 5.15 4.66
N ASP A 650 3.30 4.45 5.15
CA ASP A 650 3.45 3.13 5.76
C ASP A 650 2.61 2.04 5.06
N ALA A 651 2.42 2.21 3.75
CA ALA A 651 1.74 1.23 2.93
C ALA A 651 2.67 0.12 2.43
N ILE A 652 2.05 -0.96 1.94
CA ILE A 652 2.70 -1.97 1.09
C ILE A 652 2.17 -1.80 -0.33
N HIS A 653 3.04 -1.45 -1.28
CA HIS A 653 2.68 -1.33 -2.69
C HIS A 653 2.95 -2.63 -3.45
N LEU A 654 1.88 -3.32 -3.81
CA LEU A 654 1.91 -4.49 -4.67
C LEU A 654 2.29 -4.11 -6.11
N ARG A 655 3.39 -4.70 -6.59
CA ARG A 655 3.85 -4.57 -7.96
C ARG A 655 4.17 -5.92 -8.57
N SER A 656 4.00 -6.00 -9.88
CA SER A 656 4.02 -7.29 -10.61
C SER A 656 5.17 -7.36 -11.61
N GLN A 657 6.26 -6.59 -11.40
CA GLN A 657 7.39 -6.55 -12.34
C GLN A 657 8.06 -7.92 -12.50
N VAL A 658 8.18 -8.67 -11.40
CA VAL A 658 8.76 -10.03 -11.35
C VAL A 658 8.01 -11.01 -12.26
N ASN A 659 6.70 -10.83 -12.47
CA ASN A 659 5.90 -11.65 -13.39
C ASN A 659 6.45 -11.60 -14.82
N GLY A 660 7.23 -10.56 -15.17
CA GLY A 660 8.03 -10.46 -16.39
C GLY A 660 8.81 -11.73 -16.73
N ILE A 661 9.39 -12.38 -15.72
CA ILE A 661 10.25 -13.55 -15.84
C ILE A 661 9.46 -14.76 -16.37
N GLY A 662 8.22 -14.96 -15.90
CA GLY A 662 7.34 -16.06 -16.31
C GLY A 662 6.71 -15.92 -17.70
N LYS A 663 7.04 -14.88 -18.48
CA LYS A 663 6.41 -14.57 -19.78
C LYS A 663 7.33 -14.77 -20.99
N TRP A 664 8.51 -15.33 -20.80
CA TRP A 664 9.54 -15.52 -21.83
C TRP A 664 9.82 -14.22 -22.62
N HIS A 665 10.22 -13.19 -21.87
CA HIS A 665 10.27 -11.79 -22.34
C HIS A 665 11.05 -11.60 -23.64
N TYR A 666 12.17 -12.33 -23.79
CA TYR A 666 13.09 -12.17 -24.91
C TYR A 666 12.90 -13.13 -26.07
N GLY A 667 12.06 -14.17 -25.97
CA GLY A 667 11.92 -15.19 -27.01
C GLY A 667 11.66 -14.61 -28.40
N HIS A 668 10.73 -13.64 -28.50
CA HIS A 668 10.41 -12.94 -29.75
C HIS A 668 11.51 -12.04 -30.32
N LEU A 669 12.63 -11.89 -29.63
CA LEU A 669 13.81 -11.17 -30.08
C LEU A 669 14.98 -12.09 -30.44
N MET A 670 14.87 -13.40 -30.18
CA MET A 670 15.97 -14.34 -30.31
C MET A 670 15.70 -15.39 -31.39
N HIS A 671 16.79 -15.90 -31.96
CA HIS A 671 16.80 -17.20 -32.62
C HIS A 671 16.92 -18.30 -31.55
N HIS A 672 16.39 -19.50 -31.80
CA HIS A 672 16.44 -20.62 -30.83
C HIS A 672 17.84 -20.90 -30.28
N ALA A 673 18.88 -20.86 -31.13
CA ALA A 673 20.27 -21.07 -30.69
C ALA A 673 20.79 -19.94 -29.78
N GLU A 674 20.27 -18.70 -29.92
CA GLU A 674 20.66 -17.56 -29.09
C GLU A 674 20.05 -17.61 -27.69
N ASP A 675 18.89 -18.25 -27.50
CA ASP A 675 18.24 -18.35 -26.18
C ASP A 675 19.03 -19.24 -25.21
N HIS A 676 19.65 -20.31 -25.73
CA HIS A 676 20.51 -21.21 -24.94
C HIS A 676 21.94 -20.71 -24.80
N ASN A 677 22.46 -19.97 -25.79
CA ASN A 677 23.83 -19.44 -25.77
C ASN A 677 23.86 -17.91 -25.89
N PHE A 678 23.23 -17.27 -24.92
CA PHE A 678 23.02 -15.83 -24.94
C PHE A 678 24.33 -15.07 -24.63
N SER A 679 24.92 -14.44 -25.65
CA SER A 679 26.27 -13.86 -25.58
C SER A 679 26.32 -12.46 -24.95
N ALA A 680 27.49 -12.07 -24.43
CA ALA A 680 27.73 -10.72 -23.91
C ALA A 680 27.41 -9.62 -24.95
N GLU A 681 27.74 -9.88 -26.22
CA GLU A 681 27.37 -9.00 -27.32
C GLU A 681 25.86 -8.86 -27.47
N ARG A 682 25.13 -9.98 -27.43
CA ARG A 682 23.68 -9.96 -27.54
C ARG A 682 23.07 -9.20 -26.37
N MET A 683 23.51 -9.44 -25.13
CA MET A 683 23.09 -8.69 -23.93
C MET A 683 23.32 -7.18 -24.11
N ALA A 684 24.52 -6.78 -24.55
CA ALA A 684 24.85 -5.38 -24.79
C ALA A 684 23.87 -4.71 -25.77
N THR A 685 23.45 -5.42 -26.83
CA THR A 685 22.50 -4.88 -27.83
C THR A 685 21.07 -4.71 -27.32
N LEU A 686 20.70 -5.35 -26.21
CA LEU A 686 19.35 -5.28 -25.63
C LEU A 686 19.20 -4.21 -24.55
N THR A 687 20.28 -3.57 -24.12
CA THR A 687 20.19 -2.38 -23.24
C THR A 687 19.59 -1.19 -23.99
N LYS A 688 19.08 -0.18 -23.26
CA LYS A 688 18.56 1.04 -23.89
C LYS A 688 19.65 1.75 -24.70
N HIS A 689 20.86 1.86 -24.13
CA HIS A 689 22.02 2.42 -24.81
C HIS A 689 22.41 1.60 -26.05
N GLY A 690 22.49 0.27 -25.94
CA GLY A 690 22.77 -0.61 -27.08
C GLY A 690 21.75 -0.49 -28.22
N ARG A 691 20.45 -0.38 -27.90
CA ARG A 691 19.42 -0.09 -28.90
C ARG A 691 19.62 1.27 -29.58
N ALA A 692 20.04 2.30 -28.83
CA ALA A 692 20.34 3.61 -29.39
C ALA A 692 21.54 3.57 -30.36
N LEU A 693 22.60 2.84 -30.01
CA LEU A 693 23.75 2.60 -30.89
C LEU A 693 23.35 1.86 -32.17
N ARG A 694 22.50 0.83 -32.07
CA ARG A 694 21.96 0.10 -33.23
C ARG A 694 21.13 1.01 -34.14
N ARG A 695 20.23 1.80 -33.56
CA ARG A 695 19.37 2.74 -34.31
C ARG A 695 20.20 3.79 -35.07
N THR A 696 21.31 4.21 -34.48
CA THR A 696 22.26 5.16 -35.09
C THR A 696 23.35 4.49 -35.93
N LYS A 697 23.22 3.17 -36.19
CA LYS A 697 24.13 2.38 -37.03
C LYS A 697 25.61 2.52 -36.65
N LYS A 698 25.91 2.62 -35.35
CA LYS A 698 27.29 2.72 -34.86
C LYS A 698 28.06 1.43 -35.12
N PRO A 699 29.39 1.51 -35.35
CA PRO A 699 30.22 0.33 -35.59
C PRO A 699 30.27 -0.58 -34.36
N ARG A 700 30.60 -1.86 -34.56
CA ARG A 700 30.71 -2.86 -33.48
C ARG A 700 31.65 -2.42 -32.35
N SER A 701 32.71 -1.68 -32.66
CA SER A 701 33.64 -1.12 -31.66
C SER A 701 32.96 -0.18 -30.65
N ALA A 702 31.87 0.49 -31.03
CA ALA A 702 31.11 1.36 -30.13
C ALA A 702 30.38 0.58 -29.01
N PHE A 703 30.16 -0.72 -29.19
CA PHE A 703 29.54 -1.59 -28.18
C PHE A 703 30.56 -2.16 -27.19
N ARG A 704 31.86 -2.09 -27.51
CA ARG A 704 32.93 -2.77 -26.77
C ARG A 704 32.86 -2.58 -25.25
N PRO A 705 32.65 -1.37 -24.69
CA PRO A 705 32.56 -1.22 -23.24
C PRO A 705 31.39 -2.00 -22.63
N GLY A 706 30.22 -1.98 -23.28
CA GLY A 706 29.06 -2.77 -22.85
C GLY A 706 29.29 -4.28 -22.98
N ILE A 707 29.96 -4.72 -24.05
CA ILE A 707 30.32 -6.14 -24.25
C ILE A 707 31.25 -6.62 -23.14
N GLU A 708 32.30 -5.86 -22.84
CA GLU A 708 33.24 -6.18 -21.76
C GLU A 708 32.54 -6.24 -20.39
N ALA A 709 31.63 -5.30 -20.11
CA ALA A 709 30.86 -5.31 -18.87
C ALA A 709 29.92 -6.52 -18.75
N PHE A 710 29.27 -6.95 -19.84
CA PHE A 710 28.46 -8.16 -19.82
C PHE A 710 29.29 -9.45 -19.79
N GLN A 711 30.49 -9.44 -20.34
CA GLN A 711 31.41 -10.56 -20.21
C GLN A 711 31.87 -10.71 -18.76
N GLU A 712 32.20 -9.60 -18.10
CA GLU A 712 32.48 -9.56 -16.66
C GLU A 712 31.30 -10.12 -15.84
N TYR A 713 30.05 -9.74 -16.15
CA TYR A 713 28.86 -10.33 -15.52
C TYR A 713 28.78 -11.85 -15.70
N ILE A 714 29.01 -12.35 -16.92
CA ILE A 714 28.95 -13.79 -17.22
C ILE A 714 29.98 -14.54 -16.38
N ASP A 715 31.21 -14.03 -16.32
CA ASP A 715 32.34 -14.71 -15.71
C ASP A 715 32.25 -14.65 -14.17
N SER A 716 32.01 -13.46 -13.61
CA SER A 716 31.95 -13.25 -12.15
C SER A 716 30.77 -13.95 -11.47
N THR A 717 29.59 -13.95 -12.11
CA THR A 717 28.40 -14.61 -11.55
C THR A 717 28.33 -16.08 -11.92
N GLN A 718 29.33 -16.59 -12.65
CA GLN A 718 29.34 -17.96 -13.16
C GLN A 718 28.04 -18.26 -13.93
N LEU A 719 27.55 -17.34 -14.76
CA LEU A 719 26.24 -17.48 -15.43
C LEU A 719 26.13 -18.78 -16.25
N ARG A 720 27.26 -19.30 -16.74
CA ARG A 720 27.31 -20.55 -17.52
C ARG A 720 27.19 -21.82 -16.67
N SER A 721 27.20 -21.72 -15.33
CA SER A 721 26.95 -22.84 -14.43
C SER A 721 25.48 -23.03 -14.06
N VAL A 722 24.58 -22.17 -14.57
CA VAL A 722 23.13 -22.34 -14.39
C VAL A 722 22.71 -23.74 -14.87
N PRO A 723 21.89 -24.48 -14.11
CA PRO A 723 21.46 -25.83 -14.47
C PRO A 723 20.81 -25.93 -15.84
N ASN A 724 20.96 -27.09 -16.48
CA ASN A 724 20.21 -27.42 -17.70
C ASN A 724 18.70 -27.33 -17.44
N GLY A 725 17.96 -26.78 -18.41
CA GLY A 725 16.51 -26.55 -18.31
C GLY A 725 16.14 -25.06 -18.27
N TYR A 726 17.03 -24.20 -17.79
CA TYR A 726 16.85 -22.74 -17.87
C TYR A 726 17.32 -22.19 -19.22
N LEU A 727 16.57 -21.22 -19.74
CA LEU A 727 17.05 -20.36 -20.82
C LEU A 727 17.90 -19.24 -20.23
N ILE A 728 19.09 -19.01 -20.78
CA ILE A 728 19.96 -17.94 -20.30
C ILE A 728 19.32 -16.57 -20.52
N SER A 729 18.44 -16.43 -21.51
CA SER A 729 17.63 -15.22 -21.71
C SER A 729 16.60 -14.99 -20.59
N ASP A 730 16.08 -16.04 -19.96
CA ASP A 730 15.22 -15.93 -18.77
C ASP A 730 16.03 -15.55 -17.53
N ILE A 731 17.25 -16.12 -17.37
CA ILE A 731 18.15 -15.71 -16.28
C ILE A 731 18.57 -14.26 -16.43
N PHE A 732 18.86 -13.80 -17.65
CA PHE A 732 19.12 -12.39 -17.91
C PHE A 732 17.91 -11.50 -17.60
N GLN A 733 16.69 -11.95 -17.92
CA GLN A 733 15.47 -11.23 -17.53
C GLN A 733 15.32 -11.17 -16.01
N TRP A 734 15.65 -12.26 -15.30
CA TRP A 734 15.59 -12.35 -13.85
C TRP A 734 16.65 -11.46 -13.19
N GLU A 735 17.94 -11.75 -13.42
CA GLU A 735 19.04 -11.18 -12.67
C GLU A 735 19.42 -9.76 -13.12
N HIS A 736 19.24 -9.41 -14.41
CA HIS A 736 19.63 -8.09 -14.92
C HIS A 736 18.44 -7.16 -15.16
N ARG A 737 17.42 -7.62 -15.89
CA ARG A 737 16.32 -6.74 -16.28
C ARG A 737 15.34 -6.46 -15.16
N THR A 738 15.01 -7.46 -14.36
CA THR A 738 14.07 -7.28 -13.24
C THR A 738 14.76 -6.57 -12.10
N ALA A 739 15.98 -6.99 -11.75
CA ALA A 739 16.76 -6.36 -10.67
C ALA A 739 17.30 -4.98 -11.05
N TYR A 740 18.20 -4.91 -12.04
CA TYR A 740 18.98 -3.70 -12.26
C TYR A 740 18.21 -2.63 -13.05
N TRP A 741 17.53 -3.00 -14.13
CA TRP A 741 16.69 -2.03 -14.85
C TRP A 741 15.45 -1.59 -14.06
N GLY A 742 14.91 -2.47 -13.21
CA GLY A 742 13.80 -2.15 -12.32
C GLY A 742 14.20 -1.28 -11.13
N LEU A 743 15.50 -1.21 -10.79
CA LEU A 743 15.99 -0.61 -9.55
C LEU A 743 15.56 0.85 -9.36
N ALA A 744 15.71 1.69 -10.38
CA ALA A 744 15.32 3.09 -10.31
C ALA A 744 13.86 3.28 -9.86
N HIS A 745 12.97 2.39 -10.29
CA HIS A 745 11.56 2.45 -9.89
C HIS A 745 11.34 2.10 -8.42
N LEU A 746 12.15 1.19 -7.87
CA LEU A 746 12.04 0.73 -6.48
C LEU A 746 12.62 1.79 -5.54
N VAL A 747 13.83 2.26 -5.81
CA VAL A 747 14.48 3.35 -5.03
C VAL A 747 13.62 4.61 -5.04
N GLU A 748 13.00 4.97 -6.17
CA GLU A 748 12.09 6.11 -6.22
C GLU A 748 10.79 5.91 -5.40
N SER A 749 10.37 4.65 -5.18
CA SER A 749 9.17 4.32 -4.37
C SER A 749 9.48 4.22 -2.88
N ASP A 750 10.72 3.86 -2.52
CA ASP A 750 11.20 3.70 -1.14
C ASP A 750 11.10 4.99 -0.30
N PHE A 751 10.96 6.15 -0.93
CA PHE A 751 10.68 7.44 -0.27
C PHE A 751 9.28 7.53 0.32
N THR A 752 8.39 6.62 -0.06
CA THR A 752 7.00 6.61 0.40
C THR A 752 6.69 5.30 1.11
N PHE A 753 6.83 4.14 0.48
CA PHE A 753 6.31 2.87 1.02
C PHE A 753 7.21 1.69 0.66
N ASP A 754 6.98 0.53 1.29
CA ASP A 754 7.60 -0.72 0.85
C ASP A 754 6.93 -1.21 -0.42
N THR A 755 7.71 -1.72 -1.38
CA THR A 755 7.14 -2.38 -2.57
C THR A 755 7.23 -3.89 -2.42
N TYR A 756 6.13 -4.61 -2.70
CA TYR A 756 6.06 -6.06 -2.54
C TYR A 756 5.65 -6.74 -3.85
N SER A 757 6.19 -7.93 -4.11
CA SER A 757 5.86 -8.75 -5.27
C SER A 757 5.41 -10.14 -4.85
N LEU A 758 4.15 -10.48 -5.14
CA LEU A 758 3.52 -11.78 -4.82
C LEU A 758 4.22 -13.00 -5.44
N TYR A 759 5.04 -12.76 -6.46
CA TYR A 759 5.80 -13.78 -7.17
C TYR A 759 7.32 -13.63 -6.92
N GLY A 760 7.70 -12.83 -5.92
CA GLY A 760 9.06 -12.35 -5.65
C GLY A 760 9.97 -13.28 -4.85
N SER A 761 9.59 -14.54 -4.60
CA SER A 761 10.48 -15.56 -4.02
C SER A 761 11.17 -16.38 -5.11
N ARG A 762 12.33 -16.98 -4.82
CA ARG A 762 13.03 -17.87 -5.77
C ARG A 762 12.15 -19.07 -6.14
N ARG A 763 11.41 -19.64 -5.19
CA ARG A 763 10.46 -20.74 -5.45
C ARG A 763 9.35 -20.36 -6.42
N MET A 764 8.68 -19.22 -6.21
CA MET A 764 7.64 -18.75 -7.14
C MET A 764 8.18 -18.44 -8.54
N ILE A 765 9.40 -17.89 -8.64
CA ILE A 765 10.03 -17.64 -9.93
C ILE A 765 10.39 -18.96 -10.63
N GLN A 766 10.92 -19.93 -9.90
CA GLN A 766 11.19 -21.27 -10.42
C GLN A 766 9.91 -21.94 -10.94
N LEU A 767 8.82 -21.92 -10.17
CA LEU A 767 7.52 -22.46 -10.58
C LEU A 767 7.01 -21.82 -11.88
N MET A 768 7.21 -20.50 -12.06
CA MET A 768 6.89 -19.83 -13.32
C MET A 768 7.75 -20.31 -14.48
N LEU A 769 9.04 -20.60 -14.26
CA LEU A 769 9.98 -21.03 -15.30
C LEU A 769 9.86 -22.52 -15.65
N GLN A 770 9.35 -23.34 -14.73
CA GLN A 770 9.04 -24.76 -14.97
C GLN A 770 7.96 -24.98 -16.05
N VAL A 771 7.14 -23.97 -16.34
CA VAL A 771 6.10 -24.06 -17.37
C VAL A 771 6.72 -23.91 -18.77
N PRO A 772 6.35 -24.75 -19.77
CA PRO A 772 6.90 -24.70 -21.13
C PRO A 772 6.82 -23.33 -21.81
N GLU A 773 7.81 -22.99 -22.65
CA GLU A 773 7.95 -21.69 -23.32
C GLU A 773 6.72 -21.32 -24.14
N ALA A 774 6.16 -22.28 -24.89
CA ALA A 774 4.99 -22.06 -25.74
C ALA A 774 3.76 -21.56 -24.94
N VAL A 775 3.64 -22.00 -23.69
CA VAL A 775 2.59 -21.56 -22.77
C VAL A 775 2.94 -20.20 -22.16
N ARG A 776 4.18 -20.02 -21.73
CA ARG A 776 4.67 -18.76 -21.15
C ARG A 776 4.53 -17.59 -22.14
N ALA A 777 4.87 -17.80 -23.42
CA ALA A 777 4.70 -16.84 -24.52
C ALA A 777 3.24 -16.32 -24.64
N GLN A 778 2.28 -17.21 -24.36
CA GLN A 778 0.84 -16.94 -24.42
C GLN A 778 0.27 -16.47 -23.07
N LYS A 779 1.10 -16.36 -22.03
CA LYS A 779 0.73 -16.01 -20.64
C LYS A 779 -0.25 -17.01 -20.03
N GLY A 780 -0.15 -18.28 -20.43
CA GLY A 780 -1.09 -19.33 -20.03
C GLY A 780 -1.16 -19.56 -18.53
N LEU A 781 -0.02 -19.56 -17.85
CA LEU A 781 0.05 -19.72 -16.39
C LEU A 781 -0.75 -18.65 -15.66
N PHE A 782 -0.50 -17.37 -15.97
CA PHE A 782 -1.22 -16.24 -15.37
C PHE A 782 -2.72 -16.27 -15.67
N ARG A 783 -3.12 -16.75 -16.86
CA ARG A 783 -4.53 -16.96 -17.21
C ARG A 783 -5.15 -17.99 -16.29
N ALA A 784 -4.50 -19.15 -16.13
CA ALA A 784 -5.01 -20.24 -15.30
C ALA A 784 -5.12 -19.83 -13.82
N ILE A 785 -4.14 -19.10 -13.27
CA ILE A 785 -4.23 -18.52 -11.91
C ILE A 785 -5.48 -17.65 -11.76
N ILE A 786 -5.73 -16.75 -12.72
CA ILE A 786 -6.91 -15.87 -12.69
C ILE A 786 -8.19 -16.69 -12.88
N GLU A 787 -8.23 -17.66 -13.79
CA GLU A 787 -9.41 -18.51 -14.01
C GLU A 787 -9.81 -19.29 -12.75
N ARG A 788 -8.85 -19.70 -11.93
CA ARG A 788 -9.12 -20.39 -10.65
C ARG A 788 -9.45 -19.44 -9.50
N SER A 789 -8.90 -18.23 -9.49
CA SER A 789 -9.05 -17.29 -8.34
C SER A 789 -10.18 -16.28 -8.53
N GLU A 790 -10.33 -15.74 -9.74
CA GLU A 790 -11.37 -14.76 -10.11
C GLU A 790 -11.68 -14.86 -11.63
N PRO A 791 -12.55 -15.81 -12.04
CA PRO A 791 -12.81 -16.09 -13.45
C PRO A 791 -13.32 -14.90 -14.26
N GLN A 792 -13.99 -13.94 -13.62
CA GLN A 792 -14.57 -12.78 -14.31
C GLN A 792 -13.48 -11.84 -14.84
N LEU A 793 -12.27 -11.82 -14.27
CA LEU A 793 -11.17 -10.96 -14.72
C LEU A 793 -10.63 -11.34 -16.12
N VAL A 794 -10.79 -12.59 -16.55
CA VAL A 794 -10.36 -13.04 -17.89
C VAL A 794 -11.25 -12.51 -19.01
N LYS A 795 -12.49 -12.09 -18.69
CA LYS A 795 -13.43 -11.54 -19.68
C LYS A 795 -13.00 -10.17 -20.21
N PHE A 796 -12.20 -9.42 -19.44
CA PHE A 796 -11.67 -8.13 -19.87
C PHE A 796 -10.59 -8.29 -20.95
N TYR A 797 -10.58 -7.38 -21.93
CA TYR A 797 -9.61 -7.44 -23.02
C TYR A 797 -8.21 -7.10 -22.51
N VAL A 798 -7.18 -7.87 -22.90
CA VAL A 798 -5.78 -7.58 -22.58
C VAL A 798 -5.18 -6.84 -23.77
N ASN A 799 -4.70 -5.61 -23.55
CA ASN A 799 -4.17 -4.75 -24.62
C ASN A 799 -5.09 -4.62 -25.85
N GLY A 800 -6.41 -4.58 -25.62
CA GLY A 800 -7.41 -4.45 -26.69
C GLY A 800 -7.77 -5.74 -27.44
N LYS A 801 -7.28 -6.90 -26.99
CA LYS A 801 -7.62 -8.21 -27.58
C LYS A 801 -8.30 -9.12 -26.54
N LYS A 802 -9.24 -9.96 -26.99
CA LYS A 802 -9.79 -11.04 -26.17
C LYS A 802 -8.66 -12.01 -25.79
N TRP A 803 -8.53 -12.31 -24.51
CA TRP A 803 -7.51 -13.23 -24.02
C TRP A 803 -7.98 -14.68 -24.19
N ARG A 804 -7.38 -15.38 -25.15
CA ARG A 804 -7.72 -16.79 -25.45
C ARG A 804 -6.88 -17.74 -24.61
N ALA A 805 -7.35 -18.97 -24.49
CA ALA A 805 -6.55 -20.06 -23.93
C ALA A 805 -5.29 -20.31 -24.78
N PRO A 806 -4.18 -20.74 -24.15
CA PRO A 806 -2.98 -21.12 -24.89
C PRO A 806 -3.27 -22.23 -25.89
N ASP A 807 -2.79 -22.09 -27.13
CA ASP A 807 -2.79 -23.15 -28.12
C ASP A 807 -1.43 -23.86 -28.08
N LEU A 808 -1.43 -25.11 -27.60
CA LEU A 808 -0.22 -25.94 -27.48
C LEU A 808 0.28 -26.48 -28.81
N ASN A 809 -0.52 -26.38 -29.88
CA ASN A 809 -0.12 -26.83 -31.21
C ASN A 809 0.78 -25.80 -31.92
N ILE A 810 0.95 -24.60 -31.37
CA ILE A 810 1.83 -23.58 -31.93
C ILE A 810 3.28 -23.90 -31.51
N PRO A 811 4.19 -24.22 -32.45
CA PRO A 811 5.58 -24.48 -32.12
C PRO A 811 6.26 -23.26 -31.50
N VAL A 812 7.19 -23.48 -30.57
CA VAL A 812 7.98 -22.41 -29.91
C VAL A 812 8.64 -21.47 -30.91
N ALA A 813 9.11 -22.00 -32.05
CA ALA A 813 9.74 -21.24 -33.12
C ALA A 813 8.82 -20.17 -33.77
N GLU A 814 7.49 -20.33 -33.72
CA GLU A 814 6.54 -19.31 -34.23
C GLU A 814 6.51 -18.05 -33.35
N PHE A 815 6.99 -18.15 -32.10
CA PHE A 815 7.10 -17.01 -31.19
C PHE A 815 8.47 -16.32 -31.27
N GLN A 816 9.46 -16.91 -31.93
CA GLN A 816 10.84 -16.41 -32.05
C GLN A 816 11.06 -15.57 -33.31
N ARG A 817 12.16 -14.82 -33.35
CA ARG A 817 12.64 -14.21 -34.61
C ARG A 817 13.30 -15.30 -35.44
N GLY A 818 12.54 -16.00 -36.27
CA GLY A 818 13.06 -16.77 -37.39
C GLY A 818 12.66 -16.08 -38.69
N ASP A 819 13.62 -15.44 -39.38
CA ASP A 819 13.39 -14.85 -40.70
C ASP A 819 12.87 -15.91 -41.68
N LYS A 820 11.86 -15.54 -42.49
CA LYS A 820 11.33 -16.22 -43.69
C LYS A 820 10.12 -17.15 -43.54
N THR A 821 9.75 -17.77 -42.43
CA THR A 821 8.62 -18.74 -42.47
C THR A 821 7.27 -18.09 -42.67
N TYR A 822 6.91 -16.95 -42.07
CA TYR A 822 5.58 -16.37 -42.26
C TYR A 822 5.40 -15.69 -43.63
N ALA A 823 6.37 -14.90 -44.07
CA ALA A 823 6.33 -14.31 -45.42
C ALA A 823 6.38 -15.42 -46.48
N ARG A 824 7.23 -16.44 -46.32
CA ARG A 824 7.28 -17.61 -47.21
C ARG A 824 6.04 -18.48 -47.10
N LYS A 825 5.45 -18.69 -45.93
CA LYS A 825 4.19 -19.43 -45.72
C LYS A 825 3.02 -18.69 -46.34
N THR A 826 2.98 -17.36 -46.21
CA THR A 826 1.96 -16.51 -46.82
C THR A 826 2.14 -16.46 -48.36
N GLU A 827 3.38 -16.41 -48.86
CA GLU A 827 3.69 -16.60 -50.27
C GLU A 827 3.29 -17.98 -50.78
N LEU A 828 3.70 -19.05 -50.09
CA LEU A 828 3.38 -20.44 -50.44
C LEU A 828 1.88 -20.70 -50.38
N GLN A 829 1.14 -20.07 -49.46
CA GLN A 829 -0.32 -20.14 -49.40
C GLN A 829 -0.96 -19.42 -50.59
N LYS A 830 -0.42 -18.27 -51.01
CA LYS A 830 -0.85 -17.58 -52.24
C LYS A 830 -0.53 -18.39 -53.50
N GLU A 831 0.68 -18.97 -53.59
CA GLU A 831 1.07 -19.87 -54.68
C GLU A 831 0.17 -21.12 -54.73
N ASN A 832 -0.11 -21.74 -53.58
CA ASN A 832 -1.03 -22.89 -53.50
C ASN A 832 -2.45 -22.53 -53.97
N ALA A 833 -2.95 -21.35 -53.61
CA ALA A 833 -4.27 -20.91 -54.05
C ALA A 833 -4.33 -20.73 -55.58
N VAL A 834 -3.27 -20.20 -56.19
CA VAL A 834 -3.15 -20.07 -57.65
C VAL A 834 -3.07 -21.45 -58.32
N LEU A 835 -2.25 -22.37 -57.79
CA LEU A 835 -2.11 -23.72 -58.33
C LEU A 835 -3.42 -24.52 -58.24
N LYS A 836 -4.16 -24.42 -57.12
CA LYS A 836 -5.49 -25.04 -57.00
C LYS A 836 -6.49 -24.51 -58.01
N LYS A 837 -6.45 -23.21 -58.33
CA LYS A 837 -7.31 -22.63 -59.38
C LYS A 837 -6.96 -23.16 -60.77
N LYS A 838 -5.66 -23.26 -61.09
CA LYS A 838 -5.18 -23.84 -62.35
C LYS A 838 -5.54 -25.32 -62.47
N LEU A 839 -5.36 -26.09 -61.40
CA LEU A 839 -5.73 -27.50 -61.36
C LEU A 839 -7.24 -27.69 -61.61
N LYS A 840 -8.08 -26.85 -60.99
CA LYS A 840 -9.53 -26.88 -61.22
C LYS A 840 -9.89 -26.56 -62.67
N GLN A 841 -9.26 -25.54 -63.28
CA GLN A 841 -9.46 -25.23 -64.70
C GLN A 841 -9.03 -26.39 -65.61
N ALA A 842 -7.86 -26.96 -65.39
CA ALA A 842 -7.37 -28.10 -66.17
C ALA A 842 -8.28 -29.33 -66.02
N GLN A 843 -8.84 -29.58 -64.82
CA GLN A 843 -9.82 -30.63 -64.60
C GLN A 843 -11.12 -30.39 -65.40
N THR A 844 -11.61 -29.15 -65.42
CA THR A 844 -12.79 -28.78 -66.24
C THR A 844 -12.50 -28.91 -67.73
N GLU A 845 -11.30 -28.56 -68.20
CA GLU A 845 -10.89 -28.76 -69.61
C GLU A 845 -10.79 -30.25 -69.96
N VAL A 846 -10.23 -31.08 -69.08
CA VAL A 846 -10.18 -32.54 -69.27
C VAL A 846 -11.58 -33.16 -69.27
N GLU A 847 -12.49 -32.71 -68.40
CA GLU A 847 -13.88 -33.14 -68.39
C GLU A 847 -14.61 -32.71 -69.67
N ALA A 848 -14.35 -31.50 -70.18
CA ALA A 848 -14.89 -31.03 -71.45
C ALA A 848 -14.38 -31.85 -72.64
N LEU A 849 -13.10 -32.26 -72.62
CA LEU A 849 -12.52 -33.14 -73.64
C LEU A 849 -13.02 -34.59 -73.53
N ARG A 850 -13.35 -35.06 -72.32
CA ARG A 850 -13.99 -36.38 -72.10
C ARG A 850 -15.49 -36.41 -72.43
N GLY A 851 -16.13 -35.24 -72.49
CA GLY A 851 -17.52 -35.08 -72.91
C GLY A 851 -17.70 -34.88 -74.42
N GLN A 852 -16.62 -34.85 -75.20
CA GLN A 852 -16.68 -34.84 -76.66
C GLN A 852 -16.74 -36.29 -77.18
N PRO A 853 -17.73 -36.64 -78.03
CA PRO A 853 -17.80 -37.97 -78.61
C PRO A 853 -16.59 -38.23 -79.53
N THR A 854 -15.92 -39.36 -79.33
CA THR A 854 -14.90 -39.89 -80.23
C THR A 854 -15.53 -40.25 -81.58
N PRO A 855 -14.93 -39.86 -82.73
CA PRO A 855 -15.46 -40.19 -84.04
C PRO A 855 -15.05 -41.62 -84.46
N GLU A 856 -15.63 -42.63 -83.82
CA GLU A 856 -15.63 -44.03 -84.27
C GLU A 856 -16.96 -44.66 -83.85
N ASP A 857 -18.02 -44.37 -84.61
CA ASP A 857 -19.22 -45.22 -84.79
C ASP A 857 -20.20 -44.50 -85.74
N GLU A 858 -19.86 -44.44 -87.04
CA GLU A 858 -20.82 -44.29 -88.15
C GLU A 858 -20.08 -44.46 -89.49
N ASP A 859 -19.64 -45.70 -89.76
CA ASP A 859 -19.45 -46.18 -91.14
C ASP A 859 -20.03 -47.60 -91.26
N THR A 860 -21.36 -47.68 -91.22
CA THR A 860 -22.11 -48.80 -91.79
C THR A 860 -23.27 -48.27 -92.62
N GLN A 861 -23.16 -48.56 -93.93
CA GLN A 861 -24.23 -48.72 -94.91
C GLN A 861 -24.70 -47.46 -95.66
N THR A 862 -24.09 -47.26 -96.83
CA THR A 862 -24.83 -46.90 -98.05
C THR A 862 -25.68 -48.10 -98.52
N PRO A 863 -26.68 -47.83 -99.37
CA PRO A 863 -28.12 -47.85 -99.06
C PRO A 863 -28.75 -49.21 -98.78
#